data_AF-A0A415TR37-F1
#
_entry.id   AF-A0A415TR37-F1
#
_cell.length_a   1.000
_cell.length_b   1.000
_cell.length_c   1.000
_cell.angle_alpha   90.00
_cell.angle_beta   90.00
_cell.angle_gamma   90.00
#
_symmetry.space_group_name_H-M   'P 1'
#
loop_
_entity.id
_entity.type
_entity.pdbx_description
1 polymer ?
#
loop_
_entity_poly.entity_id
_entity_poly.type
_entity_poly.pdbx_seq_one_letter_code
_entity_poly.pdbx_strand_id
1 'polypeptide(L)'
;MSIQGKNGTSRREVFSRELIVAFYFIFLVMTALCHKFGEVHIVHAFTRIVQIVYVPGIFFAVGYYIQIQSEKYGDFKGCMLRHAAYSLGLYALLGIPYEVFAKHVDLFTTIRKFITFIKVFEISAIFLSVSIVFLLCAYLWDYIEGWMEKPVLLLLICIIGFLPVFLPEGIIGYGLAGTLIGGDRTHAVAISTELFVFFWGVFCAKKKQNTFLEKKNFIMAALSFVIAGVFAVLHIKAACFVFLGMFLAFIAINICVPFAGIYAALEEAVVNILERVWGIITTPASREGEENWCSLLRYFIGYTVLFVVMAVLIFLPYILQSKTLIWEADGLGQYVPKVYRFIQYIPEIFKDIFSGNFDFKQYDFTTGLGATVAISYDPVYWLYLLFSPAKIEKAYSFLIIVRYFLAGLSMSGLVLYFKKSHFAAYTASIVYAFSGYAIYAGTKHGQFLTPMILLPILVVAMERLIRNRKWYMLTVLVAVSLLCSYYFLYMNTIALGIYFVLRIVCTEEYRNWKTFFERGFIIVGSYILGASLGVISLFTSFGSYMGSSRSGGGKITAFLSTTPLFYRTEWLVDFFTSYISDNFASGLWLKLGFAPLAMLAIVLLFTRKNRKELRWLFVIFTAFSLFPVFGYIFSGFSNVNNRWGYIYVVIVSFILAESLDKMRDLSGKELGIMTAVTGLYGLVNAFSDKLFVPSIYGAFGLLAATLIMLFLLNSDKITFSKKQFRGIVLGMTALVIFLNAKWFITSGDDSYTHLDTYVSAGDSKKKISGTALKHLDEVPGADTDEFYRSTNLVTTGNLRSSSLLYGYNDVSTFSSTLNGGIVNYNNAMGNCRWNIVSIYDYNFRTYLNTLASVKYMGVAKKNTATIPYGYRKVQETKNKYYSIYENQYSLPLGYTYDKIVNADRIDQYSAAEKQETTMLAAIVEDKDMDKNSNLTVATKLPLTAQKLKIKNIKLNGVSMTKDTIEIEKPGATMKFSFEAPANAETYLSLVGDIYAEKDAKEHFITARIKAPGVKYGHKFRIDAYTTGQKEYLFNLGYREGAVKTCTLKFVGTGTLKYKDLAIYSQTMSNYADRVNALKENSLKNAKAEKNTVTGNITVDKDKMLVVTLPYQKGWTAYVDGKKTDIQRVNYQYIGINLKKGTHDIKLHYQLPGIKLAFMITGCGIIAFVAIIIFNIVRKRRKN
;
A
#
# COMPACT_ATOMS: atom_id res chain seq x y z
N MET A 1 11.35 67.55 -27.83
CA MET A 1 12.09 66.58 -27.01
C MET A 1 11.36 65.25 -26.99
N SER A 2 11.80 64.31 -27.83
CA SER A 2 11.27 62.95 -27.95
C SER A 2 12.18 61.98 -27.21
N ILE A 3 11.65 61.24 -26.24
CA ILE A 3 12.36 60.09 -25.64
C ILE A 3 11.56 58.85 -26.02
N GLN A 4 12.00 58.15 -27.07
CA GLN A 4 11.68 56.74 -27.27
C GLN A 4 12.38 55.94 -26.16
N GLY A 5 11.66 55.03 -25.50
CA GLY A 5 12.30 54.06 -24.60
C GLY A 5 13.30 53.20 -25.38
N LYS A 6 14.46 52.90 -24.78
CA LYS A 6 15.64 52.27 -25.41
C LYS A 6 15.40 50.95 -26.19
N ASN A 7 14.21 50.32 -26.10
CA ASN A 7 13.88 49.04 -26.73
C ASN A 7 12.70 49.07 -27.71
N GLY A 8 12.32 50.21 -28.28
CA GLY A 8 11.20 50.28 -29.26
C GLY A 8 9.81 50.03 -28.65
N THR A 9 9.69 50.03 -27.33
CA THR A 9 8.43 50.02 -26.57
C THR A 9 7.78 51.40 -26.61
N SER A 10 6.49 51.47 -26.94
CA SER A 10 5.78 52.75 -27.02
C SER A 10 5.60 53.36 -25.62
N ARG A 11 5.48 54.69 -25.51
CA ARG A 11 5.24 55.40 -24.23
C ARG A 11 3.96 54.89 -23.51
N ARG A 12 2.99 54.34 -24.26
CA ARG A 12 1.77 53.69 -23.75
C ARG A 12 2.04 52.33 -23.09
N GLU A 13 3.01 51.57 -23.60
CA GLU A 13 3.41 50.25 -23.09
C GLU A 13 4.22 50.38 -21.79
N VAL A 14 5.03 51.43 -21.71
CA VAL A 14 5.76 51.82 -20.51
C VAL A 14 4.77 52.24 -19.40
N PHE A 15 3.82 53.13 -19.72
CA PHE A 15 2.79 53.60 -18.78
C PHE A 15 1.93 52.46 -18.19
N SER A 16 1.53 51.48 -19.00
CA SER A 16 0.70 50.36 -18.55
C SER A 16 1.45 49.32 -17.71
N ARG A 17 2.74 49.11 -17.98
CA ARG A 17 3.62 48.32 -17.10
C ARG A 17 3.91 49.05 -15.79
N GLU A 18 4.13 50.36 -15.85
CA GLU A 18 4.31 51.24 -14.69
C GLU A 18 3.07 51.27 -13.79
N LEU A 19 1.85 51.22 -14.36
CA LEU A 19 0.59 51.03 -13.62
C LEU A 19 0.63 49.81 -12.71
N ILE A 20 0.92 48.64 -13.29
CA ILE A 20 0.86 47.35 -12.58
C ILE A 20 1.95 47.29 -11.50
N VAL A 21 3.14 47.83 -11.79
CA VAL A 21 4.24 47.95 -10.84
C VAL A 21 3.92 48.92 -9.69
N ALA A 22 3.26 50.04 -9.97
CA ALA A 22 2.87 51.02 -8.96
C ALA A 22 1.98 50.41 -7.87
N PHE A 23 0.99 49.65 -8.32
CA PHE A 23 0.08 48.94 -7.43
C PHE A 23 0.80 47.83 -6.66
N TYR A 24 1.81 47.17 -7.22
CA TYR A 24 2.59 46.14 -6.54
C TYR A 24 3.52 46.72 -5.45
N PHE A 25 4.17 47.86 -5.73
CA PHE A 25 5.06 48.53 -4.78
C PHE A 25 4.29 49.08 -3.57
N ILE A 26 3.15 49.74 -3.79
CA ILE A 26 2.27 50.22 -2.72
C ILE A 26 1.81 49.05 -1.84
N PHE A 27 1.47 47.92 -2.44
CA PHE A 27 1.09 46.70 -1.72
C PHE A 27 2.24 46.14 -0.86
N LEU A 28 3.47 46.06 -1.39
CA LEU A 28 4.65 45.61 -0.66
C LEU A 28 5.05 46.55 0.50
N VAL A 29 5.06 47.86 0.27
CA VAL A 29 5.38 48.87 1.29
C VAL A 29 4.33 48.84 2.41
N MET A 30 3.05 48.72 2.06
CA MET A 30 1.97 48.66 3.06
C MET A 30 1.94 47.31 3.80
N THR A 31 2.33 46.21 3.16
CA THR A 31 2.54 44.90 3.82
C THR A 31 3.70 44.98 4.83
N ALA A 32 4.79 45.68 4.48
CA ALA A 32 5.89 45.94 5.39
C ALA A 32 5.50 46.86 6.57
N LEU A 33 4.64 47.85 6.33
CA LEU A 33 4.08 48.71 7.39
C LEU A 33 3.13 47.93 8.32
N CYS A 34 2.29 47.02 7.78
CA CYS A 34 1.44 46.14 8.59
C CYS A 34 2.26 45.22 9.51
N HIS A 35 3.43 44.74 9.05
CA HIS A 35 4.35 43.96 9.87
C HIS A 35 4.95 44.77 11.04
N LYS A 36 5.11 46.09 10.88
CA LYS A 36 5.72 46.97 11.88
C LYS A 36 4.75 47.46 12.97
N PHE A 37 3.44 47.54 12.70
CA PHE A 37 2.50 48.26 13.58
C PHE A 37 1.36 47.45 14.24
N GLY A 38 1.15 46.16 13.93
CA GLY A 38 0.19 45.29 14.65
C GLY A 38 -1.31 45.62 14.46
N GLU A 39 -2.18 44.83 15.08
CA GLU A 39 -3.49 44.33 14.60
C GLU A 39 -4.76 45.25 14.48
N VAL A 40 -5.72 44.68 13.72
CA VAL A 40 -7.19 44.89 13.58
C VAL A 40 -7.72 46.19 12.92
N HIS A 41 -7.45 47.39 13.42
CA HIS A 41 -8.12 48.60 12.89
C HIS A 41 -7.52 49.10 11.56
N ILE A 42 -6.19 49.02 11.44
CA ILE A 42 -5.47 49.37 10.21
C ILE A 42 -5.81 48.36 9.12
N VAL A 43 -5.95 47.07 9.45
CA VAL A 43 -6.29 46.01 8.49
C VAL A 43 -7.72 46.19 7.96
N HIS A 44 -8.70 46.59 8.79
CA HIS A 44 -10.07 46.79 8.32
C HIS A 44 -10.20 48.04 7.44
N ALA A 45 -9.55 49.14 7.81
CA ALA A 45 -9.46 50.35 6.99
C ALA A 45 -8.69 50.08 5.68
N PHE A 46 -7.63 49.27 5.74
CA PHE A 46 -6.82 48.84 4.59
C PHE A 46 -7.57 47.92 3.64
N THR A 47 -8.26 46.88 4.14
CA THR A 47 -9.08 45.99 3.31
C THR A 47 -10.17 46.78 2.59
N ARG A 48 -10.77 47.77 3.26
CA ARG A 48 -11.72 48.70 2.65
C ARG A 48 -11.04 49.55 1.57
N ILE A 49 -9.88 50.15 1.82
CA ILE A 49 -9.13 50.93 0.81
C ILE A 49 -8.72 50.06 -0.37
N VAL A 50 -8.25 48.83 -0.17
CA VAL A 50 -7.89 47.90 -1.23
C VAL A 50 -9.13 47.54 -2.07
N GLN A 51 -10.24 47.18 -1.43
CA GLN A 51 -11.49 46.85 -2.13
C GLN A 51 -12.09 48.03 -2.90
N ILE A 52 -12.01 49.24 -2.34
CA ILE A 52 -12.66 50.44 -2.89
C ILE A 52 -11.78 51.12 -3.94
N VAL A 53 -10.47 51.08 -3.77
CA VAL A 53 -9.52 51.88 -4.55
C VAL A 53 -8.64 51.05 -5.46
N TYR A 54 -8.08 49.98 -4.93
CA TYR A 54 -7.02 49.21 -5.57
C TYR A 54 -7.56 48.21 -6.60
N VAL A 55 -8.63 47.48 -6.25
CA VAL A 55 -9.25 46.49 -7.15
C VAL A 55 -9.76 47.16 -8.44
N PRO A 56 -10.58 48.23 -8.39
CA PRO A 56 -11.01 48.92 -9.61
C PRO A 56 -9.84 49.48 -10.43
N GLY A 57 -8.83 50.06 -9.76
CA GLY A 57 -7.63 50.59 -10.42
C GLY A 57 -6.86 49.56 -11.23
N ILE A 58 -6.68 48.34 -10.71
CA ILE A 58 -6.00 47.25 -11.42
C ILE A 58 -6.82 46.72 -12.58
N PHE A 59 -8.14 46.55 -12.42
CA PHE A 59 -8.97 46.08 -13.53
C PHE A 59 -9.03 47.10 -14.68
N PHE A 60 -9.08 48.41 -14.36
CA PHE A 60 -8.92 49.48 -15.35
C PHE A 60 -7.56 49.39 -16.07
N ALA A 61 -6.48 49.18 -15.30
CA ALA A 61 -5.13 49.01 -15.82
C ALA A 61 -5.01 47.86 -16.82
N VAL A 62 -5.56 46.71 -16.43
CA VAL A 62 -5.53 45.46 -17.20
C VAL A 62 -6.33 45.63 -18.50
N GLY A 63 -7.50 46.27 -18.44
CA GLY A 63 -8.28 46.60 -19.65
C GLY A 63 -7.54 47.56 -20.60
N TYR A 64 -6.94 48.61 -20.04
CA TYR A 64 -6.13 49.57 -20.80
C TYR A 64 -4.90 48.91 -21.45
N TYR A 65 -4.20 48.04 -20.71
CA TYR A 65 -3.04 47.28 -21.18
C TYR A 65 -3.41 46.32 -22.33
N ILE A 66 -4.51 45.59 -22.18
CA ILE A 66 -4.99 44.65 -23.19
C ILE A 66 -5.25 45.34 -24.52
N GLN A 67 -5.92 46.50 -24.52
CA GLN A 67 -6.17 47.27 -25.76
C GLN A 67 -4.87 47.74 -26.44
N ILE A 68 -3.83 48.09 -25.67
CA ILE A 68 -2.54 48.49 -26.25
C ILE A 68 -1.82 47.28 -26.85
N GLN A 69 -1.92 46.12 -26.20
CA GLN A 69 -1.27 44.88 -26.65
C GLN A 69 -1.94 44.29 -27.90
N SER A 70 -3.27 44.39 -28.02
CA SER A 70 -4.01 43.90 -29.20
C SER A 70 -3.68 44.66 -30.48
N GLU A 71 -3.38 45.96 -30.41
CA GLU A 71 -3.02 46.76 -31.58
C GLU A 71 -1.65 46.42 -32.19
N LYS A 72 -0.81 45.60 -31.52
CA LYS A 72 0.61 45.39 -31.88
C LYS A 72 1.02 43.93 -32.12
N TYR A 73 0.38 42.94 -31.50
CA TYR A 73 0.84 41.53 -31.56
C TYR A 73 -0.07 40.63 -32.39
N GLY A 74 0.52 39.86 -33.31
CA GLY A 74 -0.19 38.81 -34.07
C GLY A 74 -0.54 37.55 -33.27
N ASP A 75 -0.04 37.39 -32.03
CA ASP A 75 -0.38 36.31 -31.09
C ASP A 75 -0.83 36.86 -29.74
N PHE A 76 -1.98 37.56 -29.78
CA PHE A 76 -2.59 38.13 -28.58
C PHE A 76 -2.96 37.05 -27.55
N LYS A 77 -3.48 35.91 -28.01
CA LYS A 77 -3.90 34.79 -27.16
C LYS A 77 -2.73 34.19 -26.37
N GLY A 78 -1.59 33.94 -27.01
CA GLY A 78 -0.38 33.47 -26.34
C GLY A 78 0.21 34.50 -25.38
N CYS A 79 0.05 35.80 -25.66
CA CYS A 79 0.41 36.87 -24.74
C CYS A 79 -0.47 36.83 -23.47
N MET A 80 -1.79 36.74 -23.61
CA MET A 80 -2.71 36.71 -22.46
C MET A 80 -2.57 35.45 -21.60
N LEU A 81 -2.35 34.27 -22.20
CA LEU A 81 -2.09 33.03 -21.47
C LEU A 81 -0.82 33.11 -20.61
N ARG A 82 0.22 33.82 -21.07
CA ARG A 82 1.44 34.06 -20.27
C ARG A 82 1.15 34.97 -19.07
N HIS A 83 0.44 36.07 -19.28
CA HIS A 83 0.10 37.01 -18.20
C HIS A 83 -0.86 36.39 -17.17
N ALA A 84 -1.74 35.47 -17.59
CA ALA A 84 -2.51 34.65 -16.68
C ALA A 84 -1.61 33.77 -15.81
N ALA A 85 -0.67 33.03 -16.41
CA ALA A 85 0.27 32.19 -15.67
C ALA A 85 1.13 33.00 -14.69
N TYR A 86 1.56 34.21 -15.06
CA TYR A 86 2.32 35.11 -14.19
C TYR A 86 1.50 35.59 -13.00
N SER A 87 0.26 36.00 -13.25
CA SER A 87 -0.66 36.43 -12.19
C SER A 87 -0.97 35.28 -11.21
N LEU A 88 -1.10 34.05 -11.71
CA LEU A 88 -1.26 32.86 -10.86
C LEU A 88 0.02 32.53 -10.06
N GLY A 89 1.20 32.72 -10.66
CA GLY A 89 2.49 32.62 -9.98
C GLY A 89 2.64 33.64 -8.85
N LEU A 90 2.22 34.89 -9.08
CA LEU A 90 2.23 35.97 -8.09
C LEU A 90 1.22 35.73 -6.96
N TYR A 91 0.04 35.20 -7.28
CA TYR A 91 -0.92 34.74 -6.28
C TYR A 91 -0.28 33.76 -5.28
N ALA A 92 0.53 32.83 -5.78
CA ALA A 92 1.30 31.86 -4.99
C ALA A 92 2.46 32.51 -4.22
N LEU A 93 3.31 33.27 -4.93
CA LEU A 93 4.55 33.84 -4.42
C LEU A 93 4.33 34.89 -3.34
N LEU A 94 3.19 35.59 -3.34
CA LEU A 94 2.84 36.56 -2.30
C LEU A 94 1.93 35.96 -1.23
N GLY A 95 0.98 35.12 -1.63
CA GLY A 95 0.01 34.54 -0.69
C GLY A 95 0.65 33.56 0.28
N ILE A 96 1.60 32.73 -0.19
CA ILE A 96 2.25 31.73 0.65
C ILE A 96 3.16 32.40 1.70
N PRO A 97 4.10 33.30 1.34
CA PRO A 97 4.91 33.98 2.34
C PRO A 97 4.10 34.85 3.30
N TYR A 98 3.03 35.50 2.84
CA TYR A 98 2.19 36.31 3.73
C TYR A 98 1.50 35.47 4.81
N GLU A 99 0.86 34.35 4.45
CA GLU A 99 0.26 33.48 5.47
C GLU A 99 1.32 32.87 6.40
N VAL A 100 2.53 32.62 5.89
CA VAL A 100 3.61 32.00 6.66
C VAL A 100 4.30 32.95 7.62
N PHE A 101 4.71 34.11 7.12
CA PHE A 101 5.53 35.03 7.87
C PHE A 101 4.69 36.08 8.59
N ALA A 102 3.57 36.53 8.02
CA ALA A 102 2.74 37.57 8.62
C ALA A 102 1.56 37.03 9.45
N LYS A 103 0.91 35.95 9.02
CA LYS A 103 -0.15 35.28 9.82
C LYS A 103 0.37 34.11 10.67
N HIS A 104 1.68 33.86 10.65
CA HIS A 104 2.35 32.79 11.39
C HIS A 104 1.73 31.39 11.16
N VAL A 105 1.16 31.15 9.97
CA VAL A 105 0.58 29.87 9.58
C VAL A 105 1.68 28.99 9.01
N ASP A 106 1.82 27.77 9.52
CA ASP A 106 2.82 26.80 9.05
C ASP A 106 2.90 26.71 7.50
N LEU A 107 4.12 26.76 6.95
CA LEU A 107 4.40 26.77 5.50
C LEU A 107 3.75 25.60 4.78
N PHE A 108 3.78 24.42 5.38
CA PHE A 108 3.15 23.24 4.80
C PHE A 108 1.64 23.33 4.81
N THR A 109 1.04 23.86 5.88
CA THR A 109 -0.39 24.13 5.98
C THR A 109 -0.85 25.18 4.96
N THR A 110 -0.03 26.20 4.74
CA THR A 110 -0.28 27.26 3.75
C THR A 110 -0.19 26.72 2.32
N ILE A 111 0.89 25.99 1.98
CA ILE A 111 1.04 25.34 0.67
C ILE A 111 -0.08 24.32 0.44
N ARG A 112 -0.48 23.57 1.47
CA ARG A 112 -1.62 22.64 1.41
C ARG A 112 -2.89 23.38 1.01
N LYS A 113 -3.26 24.46 1.72
CA LYS A 113 -4.47 25.24 1.43
C LYS A 113 -4.44 25.86 0.03
N PHE A 114 -3.27 26.30 -0.43
CA PHE A 114 -3.03 26.83 -1.77
C PHE A 114 -3.29 25.79 -2.87
N ILE A 115 -2.61 24.64 -2.82
CA ILE A 115 -2.68 23.62 -3.88
C ILE A 115 -4.09 23.00 -3.96
N THR A 116 -4.78 22.88 -2.83
CA THR A 116 -6.13 22.30 -2.81
C THR A 116 -7.24 23.31 -3.10
N PHE A 117 -6.92 24.59 -3.35
CA PHE A 117 -7.88 25.69 -3.43
C PHE A 117 -8.88 25.70 -2.25
N ILE A 118 -8.47 25.29 -1.05
CA ILE A 118 -9.38 25.22 0.12
C ILE A 118 -9.54 26.60 0.77
N LYS A 119 -8.57 27.50 0.56
CA LYS A 119 -8.62 28.88 1.06
C LYS A 119 -8.03 29.79 0.00
N VAL A 120 -8.75 30.85 -0.35
CA VAL A 120 -8.18 31.93 -1.16
C VAL A 120 -7.39 32.86 -0.23
N PHE A 121 -6.11 33.09 -0.52
CA PHE A 121 -5.29 34.02 0.25
C PHE A 121 -5.80 35.46 0.08
N GLU A 122 -6.49 35.97 1.10
CA GLU A 122 -7.20 37.27 1.09
C GLU A 122 -6.37 38.41 0.50
N ILE A 123 -5.09 38.46 0.85
CA ILE A 123 -4.19 39.55 0.50
C ILE A 123 -3.67 39.43 -0.95
N SER A 124 -3.52 38.22 -1.50
CA SER A 124 -3.10 38.01 -2.90
C SER A 124 -4.25 37.63 -3.86
N ALA A 125 -5.49 37.52 -3.35
CA ALA A 125 -6.67 37.06 -4.08
C ALA A 125 -6.93 37.83 -5.39
N ILE A 126 -6.56 39.11 -5.44
CA ILE A 126 -6.70 39.94 -6.63
C ILE A 126 -5.93 39.37 -7.83
N PHE A 127 -4.76 38.75 -7.61
CA PHE A 127 -3.95 38.15 -8.68
C PHE A 127 -4.59 36.88 -9.24
N LEU A 128 -5.33 36.14 -8.41
CA LEU A 128 -6.15 35.03 -8.88
C LEU A 128 -7.29 35.54 -9.78
N SER A 129 -7.97 36.62 -9.38
CA SER A 129 -9.02 37.25 -10.20
C SER A 129 -8.48 37.81 -11.51
N VAL A 130 -7.33 38.49 -11.49
CA VAL A 130 -6.65 39.00 -12.69
C VAL A 130 -6.21 37.86 -13.61
N SER A 131 -5.70 36.75 -13.04
CA SER A 131 -5.37 35.55 -13.81
C SER A 131 -6.58 35.00 -14.55
N ILE A 132 -7.75 34.99 -13.90
CA ILE A 132 -9.01 34.53 -14.51
C ILE A 132 -9.43 35.46 -15.63
N VAL A 133 -9.32 36.79 -15.46
CA VAL A 133 -9.62 37.76 -16.53
C VAL A 133 -8.72 37.56 -17.73
N PHE A 134 -7.40 37.41 -17.53
CA PHE A 134 -6.48 37.13 -18.64
C PHE A 134 -6.80 35.80 -19.36
N LEU A 135 -7.19 34.75 -18.62
CA LEU A 135 -7.65 33.49 -19.20
C LEU A 135 -8.94 33.66 -20.02
N LEU A 136 -9.91 34.42 -19.50
CA LEU A 136 -11.16 34.72 -20.18
C LEU A 136 -10.92 35.55 -21.44
N CYS A 137 -10.08 36.58 -21.37
CA CYS A 137 -9.68 37.38 -22.53
C CYS A 137 -8.96 36.54 -23.57
N ALA A 138 -8.07 35.63 -23.17
CA ALA A 138 -7.42 34.70 -24.10
C ALA A 138 -8.42 33.74 -24.77
N TYR A 139 -9.46 33.32 -24.05
CA TYR A 139 -10.44 32.37 -24.53
C TYR A 139 -11.52 33.01 -25.43
N LEU A 140 -11.98 34.22 -25.05
CA LEU A 140 -13.08 34.94 -25.70
C LEU A 140 -12.60 36.05 -26.65
N TRP A 141 -11.30 36.10 -26.96
CA TRP A 141 -10.69 37.23 -27.68
C TRP A 141 -11.44 37.58 -28.96
N ASP A 142 -11.74 36.62 -29.82
CA ASP A 142 -12.39 36.87 -31.12
C ASP A 142 -13.75 37.58 -30.98
N TYR A 143 -14.48 37.29 -29.89
CA TYR A 143 -15.74 37.97 -29.57
C TYR A 143 -15.49 39.36 -28.98
N ILE A 144 -14.52 39.47 -28.06
CA ILE A 144 -14.14 40.71 -27.40
C ILE A 144 -13.61 41.73 -28.43
N GLU A 145 -12.77 41.30 -29.36
CA GLU A 145 -12.24 42.08 -30.49
C GLU A 145 -13.37 42.60 -31.39
N GLY A 146 -14.30 41.73 -31.79
CA GLY A 146 -15.48 42.13 -32.57
C GLY A 146 -16.40 43.12 -31.85
N TRP A 147 -16.49 43.05 -30.51
CA TRP A 147 -17.20 44.06 -29.72
C TRP A 147 -16.42 45.37 -29.62
N MET A 148 -15.10 45.27 -29.48
CA MET A 148 -14.21 46.42 -29.37
C MET A 148 -14.22 47.25 -30.64
N GLU A 149 -14.43 46.68 -31.83
CA GLU A 149 -14.57 47.44 -33.08
C GLU A 149 -15.81 48.35 -33.14
N LYS A 150 -16.88 48.01 -32.41
CA LYS A 150 -18.17 48.73 -32.42
C LYS A 150 -18.33 49.63 -31.18
N PRO A 151 -18.02 50.94 -31.26
CA PRO A 151 -17.98 51.82 -30.09
C PRO A 151 -19.32 51.95 -29.33
N VAL A 152 -20.44 51.85 -30.04
CA VAL A 152 -21.80 51.87 -29.44
C VAL A 152 -22.07 50.58 -28.66
N LEU A 153 -21.62 49.43 -29.17
CA LEU A 153 -21.77 48.13 -28.50
C LEU A 153 -20.88 48.04 -27.26
N LEU A 154 -19.65 48.54 -27.34
CA LEU A 154 -18.74 48.62 -26.20
C LEU A 154 -19.30 49.55 -25.10
N LEU A 155 -19.88 50.69 -25.49
CA LEU A 155 -20.58 51.60 -24.57
C LEU A 155 -21.80 50.92 -23.92
N LEU A 156 -22.60 50.17 -24.69
CA LEU A 156 -23.73 49.37 -24.20
C LEU A 156 -23.29 48.29 -23.23
N ILE A 157 -22.21 47.56 -23.52
CA ILE A 157 -21.63 46.55 -22.62
C ILE A 157 -21.14 47.20 -21.32
N CYS A 158 -20.51 48.37 -21.38
CA CYS A 158 -20.16 49.15 -20.20
C CYS A 158 -21.41 49.54 -19.39
N ILE A 159 -22.45 50.08 -20.04
CA ILE A 159 -23.71 50.48 -19.36
C ILE A 159 -24.41 49.26 -18.73
N ILE A 160 -24.47 48.13 -19.44
CA ILE A 160 -25.05 46.86 -18.97
C ILE A 160 -24.23 46.25 -17.83
N GLY A 161 -22.90 46.34 -17.88
CA GLY A 161 -22.01 45.91 -16.79
C GLY A 161 -22.09 46.82 -15.56
N PHE A 162 -22.49 48.08 -15.73
CA PHE A 162 -22.68 49.07 -14.67
C PHE A 162 -24.06 48.98 -14.00
N LEU A 163 -25.10 48.55 -14.71
CA LEU A 163 -26.47 48.36 -14.20
C LEU A 163 -26.56 47.54 -12.89
N PRO A 164 -25.79 46.47 -12.68
CA PRO A 164 -25.75 45.72 -11.43
C PRO A 164 -25.31 46.51 -10.20
N VAL A 165 -24.63 47.66 -10.35
CA VAL A 165 -24.26 48.58 -9.24
C VAL A 165 -25.50 49.16 -8.55
N PHE A 166 -26.63 49.20 -9.25
CA PHE A 166 -27.90 49.73 -8.77
C PHE A 166 -28.80 48.66 -8.14
N LEU A 167 -28.39 47.39 -8.14
CA LEU A 167 -29.16 46.29 -7.55
C LEU A 167 -28.78 46.07 -6.08
N PRO A 168 -29.74 45.78 -5.18
CA PRO A 168 -29.45 45.43 -3.79
C PRO A 168 -28.49 44.24 -3.69
N GLU A 169 -27.60 44.26 -2.69
CA GLU A 169 -26.46 43.32 -2.48
C GLU A 169 -26.81 41.82 -2.49
N GLY A 170 -28.09 41.44 -2.53
CA GLY A 170 -28.57 40.05 -2.51
C GLY A 170 -29.02 39.42 -3.84
N ILE A 171 -29.19 40.17 -4.94
CA ILE A 171 -29.90 39.64 -6.13
C ILE A 171 -28.96 39.09 -7.22
N ILE A 172 -27.80 39.73 -7.47
CA ILE A 172 -26.86 39.30 -8.53
C ILE A 172 -25.37 39.32 -8.07
N GLY A 173 -25.11 39.69 -6.80
CA GLY A 173 -23.80 40.23 -6.37
C GLY A 173 -22.65 39.26 -6.08
N TYR A 174 -22.88 37.96 -5.89
CA TYR A 174 -21.79 37.04 -5.50
C TYR A 174 -21.43 36.09 -6.64
N GLY A 175 -20.52 36.56 -7.50
CA GLY A 175 -20.07 35.84 -8.70
C GLY A 175 -19.32 34.54 -8.42
N LEU A 176 -19.48 33.60 -9.36
CA LEU A 176 -18.91 32.25 -9.58
C LEU A 176 -17.70 31.77 -8.74
N ALA A 177 -16.79 32.65 -8.29
CA ALA A 177 -15.60 32.28 -7.53
C ALA A 177 -15.90 31.91 -6.07
N GLY A 178 -16.86 32.58 -5.41
CA GLY A 178 -17.25 32.23 -4.03
C GLY A 178 -17.93 30.85 -3.95
N THR A 179 -18.72 30.52 -4.97
CA THR A 179 -19.51 29.29 -5.08
C THR A 179 -18.68 28.06 -5.48
N LEU A 180 -17.55 28.24 -6.17
CA LEU A 180 -16.67 27.15 -6.59
C LEU A 180 -15.63 26.75 -5.53
N ILE A 181 -15.37 27.59 -4.52
CA ILE A 181 -14.16 27.49 -3.67
C ILE A 181 -14.47 27.56 -2.15
N GLY A 182 -15.73 27.76 -1.74
CA GLY A 182 -16.16 27.61 -0.34
C GLY A 182 -15.67 28.69 0.64
N GLY A 183 -15.49 29.94 0.18
CA GLY A 183 -15.15 31.08 1.05
C GLY A 183 -16.36 31.71 1.75
N ASP A 184 -16.12 32.38 2.88
CA ASP A 184 -17.16 33.11 3.63
C ASP A 184 -17.70 34.31 2.82
N ARG A 185 -19.02 34.54 2.90
CA ARG A 185 -19.81 35.39 1.99
C ARG A 185 -19.51 36.89 2.11
N THR A 186 -18.89 37.32 3.20
CA THR A 186 -18.72 38.73 3.56
C THR A 186 -17.60 39.47 2.82
N HIS A 187 -16.81 38.76 1.99
CA HIS A 187 -15.58 39.30 1.38
C HIS A 187 -15.55 39.19 -0.16
N ALA A 188 -16.61 38.70 -0.79
CA ALA A 188 -16.65 38.51 -2.25
C ALA A 188 -17.01 39.82 -2.97
N VAL A 189 -16.07 40.33 -3.78
CA VAL A 189 -16.24 41.52 -4.63
C VAL A 189 -17.09 41.15 -5.86
N ALA A 190 -18.09 41.97 -6.19
CA ALA A 190 -18.96 41.73 -7.33
C ALA A 190 -18.17 41.81 -8.66
N ILE A 191 -18.10 40.70 -9.40
CA ILE A 191 -17.37 40.60 -10.67
C ILE A 191 -17.94 41.57 -11.73
N SER A 192 -19.23 41.90 -11.67
CA SER A 192 -19.89 42.81 -12.62
C SER A 192 -19.31 44.23 -12.58
N THR A 193 -19.03 44.76 -11.39
CA THR A 193 -18.41 46.08 -11.20
C THR A 193 -17.00 46.13 -11.76
N GLU A 194 -16.21 45.09 -11.56
CA GLU A 194 -14.83 45.03 -12.03
C GLU A 194 -14.74 44.83 -13.54
N LEU A 195 -15.70 44.10 -14.14
CA LEU A 195 -15.85 44.00 -15.59
C LEU A 195 -16.18 45.35 -16.23
N PHE A 196 -17.05 46.16 -15.62
CA PHE A 196 -17.31 47.52 -16.09
C PHE A 196 -16.03 48.37 -16.12
N VAL A 197 -15.27 48.36 -15.02
CA VAL A 197 -14.04 49.15 -14.89
C VAL A 197 -12.95 48.66 -15.86
N PHE A 198 -12.87 47.34 -16.07
CA PHE A 198 -12.05 46.71 -17.10
C PHE A 198 -12.42 47.18 -18.53
N PHE A 199 -13.69 47.05 -18.94
CA PHE A 199 -14.14 47.48 -20.26
C PHE A 199 -14.05 49.00 -20.46
N TRP A 200 -14.18 49.77 -19.38
CA TRP A 200 -13.93 51.20 -19.39
C TRP A 200 -12.46 51.54 -19.66
N GLY A 201 -11.52 50.78 -19.06
CA GLY A 201 -10.10 50.86 -19.38
C GLY A 201 -9.81 50.56 -20.87
N VAL A 202 -10.45 49.53 -21.42
CA VAL A 202 -10.38 49.19 -22.85
C VAL A 202 -10.91 50.35 -23.72
N PHE A 203 -12.07 50.93 -23.37
CA PHE A 203 -12.68 52.04 -24.09
C PHE A 203 -11.78 53.30 -24.08
N CYS A 204 -11.21 53.65 -22.93
CA CYS A 204 -10.31 54.81 -22.78
C CYS A 204 -9.04 54.70 -23.63
N ALA A 205 -8.54 53.49 -23.90
CA ALA A 205 -7.35 53.27 -24.71
C ALA A 205 -7.59 53.47 -26.23
N LYS A 206 -8.83 53.34 -26.73
CA LYS A 206 -9.17 53.25 -28.16
C LYS A 206 -9.13 54.59 -28.95
N LYS A 207 -9.05 55.77 -28.33
CA LYS A 207 -9.17 57.06 -29.07
C LYS A 207 -7.87 57.49 -29.78
N LYS A 208 -7.91 57.60 -31.11
CA LYS A 208 -6.86 58.18 -31.98
C LYS A 208 -6.91 59.73 -31.96
N GLN A 209 -5.71 60.31 -32.04
CA GLN A 209 -5.34 61.70 -32.36
C GLN A 209 -5.28 62.79 -31.25
N ASN A 210 -4.10 63.40 -31.24
CA ASN A 210 -3.66 64.72 -30.80
C ASN A 210 -3.45 65.05 -29.31
N THR A 211 -2.28 65.66 -29.11
CA THR A 211 -1.59 66.18 -27.92
C THR A 211 -2.40 67.21 -27.13
N PHE A 212 -3.53 66.79 -26.56
CA PHE A 212 -4.38 67.62 -25.71
C PHE A 212 -4.93 66.85 -24.48
N LEU A 213 -4.22 65.79 -24.04
CA LEU A 213 -4.74 64.81 -23.08
C LEU A 213 -4.14 64.85 -21.66
N GLU A 214 -3.17 65.73 -21.37
CA GLU A 214 -2.74 65.96 -19.97
C GLU A 214 -3.79 66.76 -19.18
N LYS A 215 -4.52 67.70 -19.82
CA LYS A 215 -5.61 68.47 -19.16
C LYS A 215 -6.94 67.72 -19.04
N LYS A 216 -7.27 66.83 -19.99
CA LYS A 216 -8.56 66.10 -19.99
C LYS A 216 -8.60 64.96 -18.97
N ASN A 217 -7.45 64.35 -18.66
CA ASN A 217 -7.36 63.38 -17.56
C ASN A 217 -7.64 64.02 -16.21
N PHE A 218 -7.19 65.27 -15.99
CA PHE A 218 -7.52 66.04 -14.78
C PHE A 218 -9.02 66.40 -14.73
N ILE A 219 -9.62 66.81 -15.85
CA ILE A 219 -11.07 67.11 -15.94
C ILE A 219 -11.91 65.84 -15.74
N MET A 220 -11.51 64.69 -16.30
CA MET A 220 -12.22 63.41 -16.14
C MET A 220 -12.05 62.83 -14.73
N ALA A 221 -10.87 63.00 -14.12
CA ALA A 221 -10.60 62.68 -12.73
C ALA A 221 -11.45 63.56 -11.78
N ALA A 222 -11.53 64.87 -12.06
CA ALA A 222 -12.40 65.80 -11.34
C ALA A 222 -13.89 65.49 -11.56
N LEU A 223 -14.32 65.14 -12.78
CA LEU A 223 -15.70 64.71 -13.06
C LEU A 223 -16.05 63.43 -12.31
N SER A 224 -15.13 62.46 -12.27
CA SER A 224 -15.31 61.20 -11.52
C SER A 224 -15.44 61.46 -10.02
N PHE A 225 -14.69 62.44 -9.48
CA PHE A 225 -14.79 62.86 -8.08
C PHE A 225 -16.10 63.59 -7.78
N VAL A 226 -16.56 64.47 -8.69
CA VAL A 226 -17.86 65.16 -8.59
C VAL A 226 -19.02 64.15 -8.67
N ILE A 227 -18.96 63.20 -9.60
CA ILE A 227 -19.95 62.13 -9.75
C ILE A 227 -19.95 61.21 -8.51
N ALA A 228 -18.78 60.88 -7.97
CA ALA A 228 -18.67 60.14 -6.71
C ALA A 228 -19.30 60.91 -5.54
N GLY A 229 -19.09 62.23 -5.47
CA GLY A 229 -19.72 63.12 -4.48
C GLY A 229 -21.25 63.17 -4.60
N VAL A 230 -21.79 63.27 -5.83
CA VAL A 230 -23.24 63.22 -6.10
C VAL A 230 -23.84 61.88 -5.64
N PHE A 231 -23.17 60.76 -5.94
CA PHE A 231 -23.65 59.44 -5.50
C PHE A 231 -23.50 59.19 -3.99
N ALA A 232 -22.50 59.80 -3.34
CA ALA A 232 -22.39 59.79 -1.88
C ALA A 232 -23.57 60.50 -1.21
N VAL A 233 -24.02 61.62 -1.78
CA VAL A 233 -25.20 62.38 -1.33
C VAL A 233 -26.50 61.61 -1.58
N LEU A 234 -26.60 60.86 -2.69
CA LEU A 234 -27.73 59.98 -3.00
C LEU A 234 -27.69 58.63 -2.23
N HIS A 235 -26.74 58.44 -1.31
CA HIS A 235 -26.52 57.22 -0.53
C HIS A 235 -26.29 55.93 -1.36
N ILE A 236 -25.89 56.05 -2.63
CA ILE A 236 -25.54 54.91 -3.50
C ILE A 236 -24.06 54.57 -3.30
N LYS A 237 -23.77 53.85 -2.22
CA LYS A 237 -22.40 53.56 -1.74
C LYS A 237 -21.51 52.87 -2.78
N ALA A 238 -22.05 51.90 -3.54
CA ALA A 238 -21.28 51.12 -4.51
C ALA A 238 -20.73 51.97 -5.67
N ALA A 239 -21.55 52.87 -6.24
CA ALA A 239 -21.15 53.73 -7.35
C ALA A 239 -20.08 54.76 -6.93
N CYS A 240 -20.23 55.37 -5.76
CA CYS A 240 -19.26 56.32 -5.20
C CYS A 240 -17.85 55.70 -5.07
N PHE A 241 -17.78 54.48 -4.55
CA PHE A 241 -16.52 53.78 -4.33
C PHE A 241 -15.77 53.44 -5.64
N VAL A 242 -16.49 53.00 -6.68
CA VAL A 242 -15.90 52.71 -8.00
C VAL A 242 -15.26 53.95 -8.62
N PHE A 243 -15.93 55.11 -8.60
CA PHE A 243 -15.40 56.34 -9.17
C PHE A 243 -14.26 56.96 -8.36
N LEU A 244 -14.28 56.84 -7.03
CA LEU A 244 -13.19 57.27 -6.16
C LEU A 244 -11.93 56.41 -6.37
N GLY A 245 -12.09 55.10 -6.59
CA GLY A 245 -10.98 54.20 -6.87
C GLY A 245 -10.27 54.48 -8.18
N MET A 246 -11.02 54.82 -9.23
CA MET A 246 -10.45 55.25 -10.52
C MET A 246 -9.61 56.54 -10.41
N PHE A 247 -9.98 57.47 -9.53
CA PHE A 247 -9.24 58.71 -9.29
C PHE A 247 -7.89 58.47 -8.57
N LEU A 248 -7.90 57.66 -7.51
CA LEU A 248 -6.69 57.36 -6.73
C LEU A 248 -5.71 56.45 -7.48
N ALA A 249 -6.24 55.58 -8.34
CA ALA A 249 -5.44 54.80 -9.29
C ALA A 249 -4.55 55.70 -10.16
N PHE A 250 -5.10 56.82 -10.65
CA PHE A 250 -4.37 57.83 -11.44
C PHE A 250 -3.20 58.47 -10.69
N ILE A 251 -3.34 58.69 -9.37
CA ILE A 251 -2.29 59.28 -8.53
C ILE A 251 -1.15 58.30 -8.28
N ALA A 252 -1.48 57.03 -7.96
CA ALA A 252 -0.50 55.97 -7.68
C ALA A 252 0.50 55.75 -8.82
N ILE A 253 0.02 55.88 -10.06
CA ILE A 253 0.79 55.72 -11.29
C ILE A 253 1.95 56.71 -11.38
N ASN A 254 1.72 57.97 -11.03
CA ASN A 254 2.71 59.03 -11.18
C ASN A 254 3.86 58.93 -10.14
N ILE A 255 3.66 58.17 -9.06
CA ILE A 255 4.62 58.05 -7.96
C ILE A 255 5.61 56.89 -8.18
N CYS A 256 5.23 55.82 -8.89
CA CYS A 256 5.99 54.56 -8.89
C CYS A 256 6.75 54.23 -10.18
N VAL A 257 6.68 55.10 -11.18
CA VAL A 257 7.48 55.05 -12.43
C VAL A 257 8.97 54.69 -12.23
N PRO A 258 9.68 55.15 -11.17
CA PRO A 258 11.11 54.86 -11.01
C PRO A 258 11.50 53.39 -10.72
N PHE A 259 10.56 52.52 -10.30
CA PHE A 259 10.87 51.19 -9.76
C PHE A 259 10.65 50.00 -10.74
N ALA A 260 10.26 50.27 -11.98
CA ALA A 260 9.86 49.25 -12.97
C ALA A 260 10.99 48.28 -13.41
N GLY A 261 12.26 48.67 -13.29
CA GLY A 261 13.41 47.85 -13.75
C GLY A 261 13.68 46.59 -12.93
N ILE A 262 13.36 46.59 -11.64
CA ILE A 262 13.68 45.48 -10.72
C ILE A 262 12.72 44.29 -10.92
N TYR A 263 11.47 44.58 -11.25
CA TYR A 263 10.44 43.56 -11.48
C TYR A 263 10.73 42.69 -12.71
N ALA A 264 11.20 43.31 -13.80
CA ALA A 264 11.54 42.60 -15.03
C ALA A 264 12.59 41.50 -14.81
N ALA A 265 13.57 41.74 -13.93
CA ALA A 265 14.63 40.78 -13.64
C ALA A 265 14.15 39.54 -12.85
N LEU A 266 13.17 39.69 -11.96
CA LEU A 266 12.64 38.58 -11.14
C LEU A 266 11.71 37.65 -11.95
N GLU A 267 10.88 38.22 -12.82
CA GLU A 267 10.03 37.45 -13.73
C GLU A 267 10.87 36.56 -14.66
N GLU A 268 11.95 37.12 -15.21
CA GLU A 268 12.85 36.42 -16.13
C GLU A 268 13.57 35.23 -15.47
N ALA A 269 13.91 35.31 -14.18
CA ALA A 269 14.57 34.22 -13.45
C ALA A 269 13.68 32.98 -13.25
N VAL A 270 12.39 33.18 -12.92
CA VAL A 270 11.43 32.08 -12.71
C VAL A 270 11.10 31.37 -14.02
N VAL A 271 10.91 32.16 -15.09
CA VAL A 271 10.64 31.64 -16.45
C VAL A 271 11.78 30.74 -16.91
N ASN A 272 13.03 31.17 -16.73
CA ASN A 272 14.22 30.42 -17.13
C ASN A 272 14.34 29.02 -16.48
N ILE A 273 13.92 28.88 -15.22
CA ILE A 273 13.96 27.58 -14.50
C ILE A 273 12.89 26.62 -15.04
N LEU A 274 11.66 27.12 -15.21
CA LEU A 274 10.55 26.32 -15.71
C LEU A 274 10.79 25.86 -17.16
N GLU A 275 11.33 26.74 -18.01
CA GLU A 275 11.67 26.39 -19.39
C GLU A 275 12.78 25.34 -19.48
N ARG A 276 13.80 25.38 -18.61
CA ARG A 276 14.87 24.36 -18.59
C ARG A 276 14.35 22.98 -18.20
N VAL A 277 13.54 22.88 -17.15
CA VAL A 277 12.93 21.61 -16.71
C VAL A 277 11.98 21.08 -17.79
N TRP A 278 11.15 21.95 -18.37
CA TRP A 278 10.24 21.61 -19.45
C TRP A 278 10.99 21.15 -20.71
N GLY A 279 12.10 21.80 -21.04
CA GLY A 279 13.00 21.41 -22.11
C GLY A 279 13.50 19.98 -21.93
N ILE A 280 13.99 19.61 -20.75
CA ILE A 280 14.49 18.25 -20.48
C ILE A 280 13.40 17.18 -20.67
N ILE A 281 12.17 17.46 -20.25
CA ILE A 281 11.05 16.50 -20.33
C ILE A 281 10.50 16.38 -21.76
N THR A 282 10.44 17.48 -22.51
CA THR A 282 9.75 17.54 -23.82
C THR A 282 10.67 17.41 -25.03
N THR A 283 11.99 17.59 -24.88
CA THR A 283 12.93 17.54 -26.00
C THR A 283 12.96 16.14 -26.61
N PRO A 284 12.73 16.00 -27.93
CA PRO A 284 12.91 14.72 -28.61
C PRO A 284 14.39 14.32 -28.53
N ALA A 285 14.68 13.21 -27.85
CA ALA A 285 15.89 12.46 -28.16
C ALA A 285 15.76 11.87 -29.57
N SER A 286 16.85 11.96 -30.31
CA SER A 286 17.00 11.70 -31.74
C SER A 286 16.22 10.49 -32.24
N ARG A 287 15.42 10.71 -33.29
CA ARG A 287 15.23 9.68 -34.30
C ARG A 287 16.55 9.57 -35.05
N GLU A 288 17.30 8.50 -34.77
CA GLU A 288 18.13 7.70 -35.69
C GLU A 288 19.31 7.06 -34.95
N GLY A 289 19.36 5.73 -35.02
CA GLY A 289 20.60 4.96 -35.02
C GLY A 289 21.30 4.71 -33.69
N GLU A 290 21.68 5.76 -32.94
CA GLU A 290 22.59 5.64 -31.81
C GLU A 290 22.08 6.40 -30.58
N GLU A 291 21.58 5.66 -29.60
CA GLU A 291 21.40 6.19 -28.24
C GLU A 291 22.79 6.49 -27.66
N ASN A 292 23.29 7.72 -27.86
CA ASN A 292 24.47 8.18 -27.15
C ASN A 292 24.16 8.22 -25.63
N TRP A 293 25.12 7.87 -24.79
CA TRP A 293 25.03 7.87 -23.32
C TRP A 293 24.42 9.15 -22.75
N CYS A 294 24.70 10.31 -23.38
CA CYS A 294 24.11 11.59 -23.01
C CYS A 294 22.57 11.63 -23.14
N SER A 295 21.99 10.96 -24.13
CA SER A 295 20.53 10.87 -24.33
C SER A 295 19.88 10.02 -23.24
N LEU A 296 20.49 8.87 -22.93
CA LEU A 296 20.03 7.97 -21.87
C LEU A 296 20.14 8.64 -20.49
N LEU A 297 21.21 9.39 -20.25
CA LEU A 297 21.40 10.17 -19.03
C LEU A 297 20.33 11.26 -18.89
N ARG A 298 20.03 12.01 -19.95
CA ARG A 298 18.94 12.99 -19.97
C ARG A 298 17.58 12.34 -19.70
N TYR A 299 17.32 11.17 -20.29
CA TYR A 299 16.12 10.40 -20.01
C TYR A 299 16.03 10.01 -18.54
N PHE A 300 17.11 9.45 -17.99
CA PHE A 300 17.17 9.02 -16.61
C PHE A 300 16.93 10.17 -15.62
N ILE A 301 17.53 11.34 -15.87
CA ILE A 301 17.28 12.56 -15.09
C ILE A 301 15.81 12.96 -15.19
N GLY A 302 15.25 13.04 -16.41
CA GLY A 302 13.84 13.41 -16.61
C GLY A 302 12.87 12.44 -15.94
N TYR A 303 13.13 11.13 -16.03
CA TYR A 303 12.36 10.09 -15.36
C TYR A 303 12.44 10.24 -13.85
N THR A 304 13.63 10.48 -13.31
CA THR A 304 13.86 10.65 -11.87
C THR A 304 13.11 11.86 -11.34
N VAL A 305 13.19 13.02 -12.03
CA VAL A 305 12.44 14.23 -11.65
C VAL A 305 10.94 13.97 -11.68
N LEU A 306 10.42 13.39 -12.76
CA LEU A 306 9.00 13.07 -12.89
C LEU A 306 8.54 12.10 -11.81
N PHE A 307 9.31 11.04 -11.55
CA PHE A 307 9.01 10.07 -10.49
C PHE A 307 8.99 10.73 -9.12
N VAL A 308 9.99 11.57 -8.79
CA VAL A 308 10.07 12.25 -7.49
C VAL A 308 8.86 13.17 -7.31
N VAL A 309 8.47 13.94 -8.33
CA VAL A 309 7.26 14.77 -8.28
C VAL A 309 6.03 13.90 -7.99
N MET A 310 5.85 12.80 -8.72
CA MET A 310 4.72 11.88 -8.50
C MET A 310 4.75 11.22 -7.13
N ALA A 311 5.91 10.75 -6.68
CA ALA A 311 6.09 10.13 -5.38
C ALA A 311 5.79 11.11 -4.23
N VAL A 312 6.23 12.36 -4.36
CA VAL A 312 5.86 13.42 -3.41
C VAL A 312 4.35 13.61 -3.43
N LEU A 313 3.72 13.81 -4.59
CA LEU A 313 2.26 14.01 -4.65
C LEU A 313 1.47 12.84 -4.02
N ILE A 314 1.88 11.60 -4.27
CA ILE A 314 1.17 10.39 -3.83
C ILE A 314 1.42 10.07 -2.35
N PHE A 315 2.67 10.20 -1.87
CA PHE A 315 3.05 9.77 -0.52
C PHE A 315 3.09 10.92 0.50
N LEU A 316 3.07 12.18 0.07
CA LEU A 316 2.97 13.34 0.97
C LEU A 316 1.77 13.26 1.94
N PRO A 317 0.57 12.77 1.56
CA PRO A 317 -0.54 12.58 2.50
C PRO A 317 -0.17 11.72 3.72
N TYR A 318 0.68 10.70 3.55
CA TYR A 318 1.16 9.88 4.66
C TYR A 318 2.02 10.72 5.60
N ILE A 319 2.97 11.49 5.06
CA ILE A 319 3.87 12.34 5.83
C ILE A 319 3.06 13.42 6.59
N LEU A 320 2.12 14.08 5.90
CA LEU A 320 1.28 15.14 6.48
C LEU A 320 0.40 14.64 7.63
N GLN A 321 -0.04 13.39 7.59
CA GLN A 321 -0.81 12.76 8.67
C GLN A 321 0.05 12.01 9.68
N SER A 322 1.38 12.21 9.64
CA SER A 322 2.34 11.50 10.50
C SER A 322 2.16 9.97 10.43
N LYS A 323 1.94 9.43 9.22
CA LYS A 323 1.82 8.00 8.93
C LYS A 323 3.07 7.49 8.20
N THR A 324 3.40 6.24 8.46
CA THR A 324 4.46 5.49 7.75
C THR A 324 3.85 4.66 6.61
N LEU A 325 4.70 4.04 5.78
CA LEU A 325 4.26 3.00 4.83
C LEU A 325 4.31 1.60 5.45
N ILE A 326 4.25 1.50 6.78
CA ILE A 326 4.12 0.22 7.49
C ILE A 326 2.64 -0.02 7.72
N TRP A 327 2.11 -1.05 7.07
CA TRP A 327 0.74 -1.50 7.30
C TRP A 327 0.59 -2.16 8.68
N GLU A 328 -0.44 -1.80 9.45
CA GLU A 328 -0.57 -2.23 10.84
C GLU A 328 -0.74 -3.73 11.03
N ALA A 329 -1.26 -4.45 10.02
CA ALA A 329 -1.47 -5.88 10.13
C ALA A 329 -0.16 -6.68 9.94
N ASP A 330 0.24 -6.94 8.70
CA ASP A 330 1.40 -7.80 8.43
C ASP A 330 2.73 -7.05 8.63
N GLY A 331 2.74 -5.72 8.47
CA GLY A 331 3.93 -4.90 8.68
C GLY A 331 4.49 -5.05 10.08
N LEU A 332 3.65 -4.88 11.11
CA LEU A 332 4.06 -4.96 12.50
C LEU A 332 4.23 -6.39 13.02
N GLY A 333 3.34 -7.33 12.66
CA GLY A 333 3.38 -8.69 13.20
C GLY A 333 4.39 -9.62 12.52
N GLN A 334 4.85 -9.29 11.31
CA GLN A 334 5.69 -10.18 10.50
C GLN A 334 6.91 -9.48 9.89
N TYR A 335 6.73 -8.43 9.09
CA TYR A 335 7.84 -7.91 8.27
C TYR A 335 8.88 -7.13 9.07
N VAL A 336 8.44 -6.18 9.90
CA VAL A 336 9.35 -5.33 10.68
C VAL A 336 10.17 -6.16 11.69
N PRO A 337 9.58 -7.07 12.50
CA PRO A 337 10.36 -7.93 13.40
C PRO A 337 11.41 -8.78 12.65
N LYS A 338 11.07 -9.30 11.47
CA LYS A 338 12.02 -10.04 10.62
C LYS A 338 13.17 -9.16 10.13
N VAL A 339 12.94 -7.89 9.81
CA VAL A 339 14.01 -6.94 9.45
C VAL A 339 14.95 -6.71 10.66
N TYR A 340 14.40 -6.50 11.87
CA TYR A 340 15.22 -6.36 13.09
C TYR A 340 16.11 -7.57 13.31
N ARG A 341 15.58 -8.78 13.08
CA ARG A 341 16.36 -10.01 13.25
C ARG A 341 17.35 -10.23 12.11
N PHE A 342 16.99 -9.91 10.88
CA PHE A 342 17.86 -10.02 9.70
C PHE A 342 19.15 -9.21 9.84
N ILE A 343 19.05 -7.95 10.32
CA ILE A 343 20.24 -7.10 10.52
C ILE A 343 21.17 -7.61 11.64
N GLN A 344 20.70 -8.49 12.53
CA GLN A 344 21.51 -9.16 13.55
C GLN A 344 22.15 -10.43 12.99
N TYR A 345 21.38 -11.26 12.29
CA TYR A 345 21.84 -12.56 11.78
C TYR A 345 22.87 -12.48 10.67
N ILE A 346 22.69 -11.56 9.71
CA ILE A 346 23.57 -11.56 8.54
C ILE A 346 25.03 -11.29 8.92
N PRO A 347 25.36 -10.28 9.75
CA PRO A 347 26.73 -10.08 10.23
C PRO A 347 27.29 -11.30 10.99
N GLU A 348 26.49 -11.96 11.83
CA GLU A 348 26.91 -13.17 12.55
C GLU A 348 27.23 -14.33 11.60
N ILE A 349 26.39 -14.56 10.59
CA ILE A 349 26.60 -15.59 9.57
C ILE A 349 27.89 -15.32 8.79
N PHE A 350 28.16 -14.06 8.39
CA PHE A 350 29.41 -13.73 7.71
C PHE A 350 30.63 -13.88 8.62
N LYS A 351 30.51 -13.51 9.90
CA LYS A 351 31.58 -13.72 10.88
C LYS A 351 31.92 -15.21 11.03
N ASP A 352 30.90 -16.07 11.11
CA ASP A 352 31.07 -17.53 11.12
C ASP A 352 31.79 -18.01 9.85
N ILE A 353 31.31 -17.60 8.66
CA ILE A 353 31.91 -18.01 7.38
C ILE A 353 33.37 -17.56 7.27
N PHE A 354 33.67 -16.30 7.61
CA PHE A 354 35.04 -15.77 7.52
C PHE A 354 35.99 -16.35 8.58
N SER A 355 35.47 -16.88 9.68
CA SER A 355 36.25 -17.62 10.68
C SER A 355 36.43 -19.11 10.35
N GLY A 356 35.95 -19.58 9.19
CA GLY A 356 36.01 -20.98 8.77
C GLY A 356 34.93 -21.87 9.38
N ASN A 357 33.97 -21.29 10.12
CA ASN A 357 32.83 -22.00 10.68
C ASN A 357 31.65 -22.05 9.70
N PHE A 358 31.48 -23.19 9.02
CA PHE A 358 30.39 -23.39 8.07
C PHE A 358 29.09 -23.91 8.71
N ASP A 359 29.06 -24.15 10.03
CA ASP A 359 27.83 -24.46 10.77
C ASP A 359 27.15 -23.18 11.27
N PHE A 360 26.97 -22.18 10.40
CA PHE A 360 26.33 -20.91 10.73
C PHE A 360 24.86 -21.08 11.12
N LYS A 361 24.27 -20.08 11.78
CA LYS A 361 22.90 -20.16 12.32
C LYS A 361 21.85 -20.40 11.23
N GLN A 362 21.22 -21.57 11.28
CA GLN A 362 20.19 -22.06 10.36
C GLN A 362 18.83 -22.27 11.05
N TYR A 363 18.81 -22.44 12.38
CA TYR A 363 17.60 -22.51 13.19
C TYR A 363 17.49 -21.33 14.16
N ASP A 364 16.26 -20.92 14.45
CA ASP A 364 15.96 -19.85 15.38
C ASP A 364 14.91 -20.30 16.41
N PHE A 365 15.34 -20.47 17.65
CA PHE A 365 14.50 -20.83 18.79
C PHE A 365 13.57 -19.68 19.23
N THR A 366 13.86 -18.42 18.85
CA THR A 366 13.03 -17.27 19.24
C THR A 366 11.84 -17.05 18.30
N THR A 367 11.81 -17.73 17.14
CA THR A 367 10.67 -17.67 16.21
C THR A 367 9.56 -18.63 16.63
N GLY A 368 8.68 -18.21 17.55
CA GLY A 368 7.65 -19.07 18.14
C GLY A 368 8.27 -20.31 18.77
N LEU A 369 7.68 -21.49 18.56
CA LEU A 369 8.21 -22.78 19.04
C LEU A 369 9.58 -23.18 18.45
N GLY A 370 10.11 -22.37 17.54
CA GLY A 370 11.33 -22.57 16.79
C GLY A 370 11.03 -22.72 15.30
N ALA A 371 11.86 -22.12 14.46
CA ALA A 371 11.74 -22.22 13.01
C ALA A 371 13.09 -22.09 12.32
N THR A 372 13.16 -22.55 11.07
CA THR A 372 14.26 -22.24 10.16
C THR A 372 14.45 -20.73 10.03
N VAL A 373 15.71 -20.26 10.07
CA VAL A 373 16.04 -18.85 9.84
C VAL A 373 15.56 -18.42 8.45
N ALA A 374 14.68 -17.43 8.39
CA ALA A 374 14.14 -16.90 7.14
C ALA A 374 15.05 -15.80 6.58
N ILE A 375 15.93 -16.16 5.64
CA ILE A 375 16.78 -15.20 4.91
C ILE A 375 16.05 -14.77 3.62
N SER A 376 15.92 -13.46 3.42
CA SER A 376 15.46 -12.89 2.15
C SER A 376 16.65 -12.72 1.21
N TYR A 377 16.56 -13.26 0.00
CA TYR A 377 17.60 -13.09 -1.04
C TYR A 377 17.26 -11.98 -2.06
N ASP A 378 16.18 -11.22 -1.83
CA ASP A 378 15.85 -10.03 -2.63
C ASP A 378 16.95 -8.95 -2.45
N PRO A 379 17.68 -8.54 -3.52
CA PRO A 379 18.75 -7.55 -3.43
C PRO A 379 18.35 -6.24 -2.76
N VAL A 380 17.10 -5.78 -2.93
CA VAL A 380 16.62 -4.53 -2.32
C VAL A 380 16.40 -4.71 -0.81
N TYR A 381 16.16 -5.93 -0.34
CA TYR A 381 16.06 -6.24 1.09
C TYR A 381 17.41 -6.13 1.81
N TRP A 382 18.51 -6.43 1.12
CA TRP A 382 19.86 -6.34 1.69
C TRP A 382 20.27 -4.91 2.03
N LEU A 383 19.65 -3.91 1.41
CA LEU A 383 19.86 -2.49 1.73
C LEU A 383 19.45 -2.15 3.18
N TYR A 384 18.67 -2.98 3.88
CA TYR A 384 18.40 -2.79 5.31
C TYR A 384 19.67 -2.82 6.17
N LEU A 385 20.74 -3.50 5.73
CA LEU A 385 22.02 -3.55 6.45
C LEU A 385 22.73 -2.19 6.51
N LEU A 386 22.35 -1.23 5.65
CA LEU A 386 22.89 0.14 5.66
C LEU A 386 22.27 1.01 6.77
N PHE A 387 21.27 0.50 7.49
CA PHE A 387 20.53 1.25 8.50
C PHE A 387 20.70 0.65 9.88
N SER A 388 20.85 1.50 10.90
CA SER A 388 20.84 1.05 12.29
C SER A 388 19.42 0.63 12.73
N PRO A 389 19.28 -0.23 13.76
CA PRO A 389 17.98 -0.67 14.27
C PRO A 389 17.01 0.48 14.59
N ALA A 390 17.52 1.62 15.06
CA ALA A 390 16.72 2.81 15.39
C ALA A 390 16.06 3.47 14.16
N LYS A 391 16.58 3.24 12.95
CA LYS A 391 16.09 3.85 11.70
C LYS A 391 15.23 2.91 10.86
N ILE A 392 14.93 1.69 11.33
CA ILE A 392 14.20 0.67 10.55
C ILE A 392 12.85 1.16 10.05
N GLU A 393 12.10 1.92 10.85
CA GLU A 393 10.79 2.45 10.45
C GLU A 393 10.88 3.33 9.19
N LYS A 394 11.85 4.25 9.19
CA LYS A 394 12.13 5.16 8.07
C LYS A 394 12.71 4.39 6.88
N ALA A 395 13.64 3.48 7.14
CA ALA A 395 14.25 2.63 6.10
C ALA A 395 13.19 1.76 5.39
N TYR A 396 12.22 1.22 6.14
CA TYR A 396 11.15 0.40 5.57
C TYR A 396 10.30 1.21 4.59
N SER A 397 9.86 2.40 5.00
CA SER A 397 9.06 3.28 4.13
C SER A 397 9.88 3.76 2.91
N PHE A 398 11.14 4.12 3.12
CA PHE A 398 12.04 4.55 2.04
C PHE A 398 12.27 3.45 1.00
N LEU A 399 12.55 2.22 1.42
CA LEU A 399 12.81 1.10 0.51
C LEU A 399 11.57 0.62 -0.23
N ILE A 400 10.35 0.96 0.23
CA ILE A 400 9.13 0.81 -0.59
C ILE A 400 9.16 1.79 -1.76
N ILE A 401 9.45 3.07 -1.51
CA ILE A 401 9.54 4.10 -2.56
C ILE A 401 10.64 3.76 -3.58
N VAL A 402 11.78 3.25 -3.12
CA VAL A 402 12.85 2.75 -4.03
C VAL A 402 12.33 1.63 -4.94
N ARG A 403 11.48 0.73 -4.45
CA ARG A 403 10.89 -0.32 -5.30
C ARG A 403 9.93 0.23 -6.34
N TYR A 404 9.15 1.27 -6.01
CA TYR A 404 8.33 1.99 -6.99
C TYR A 404 9.18 2.61 -8.10
N PHE A 405 10.30 3.24 -7.73
CA PHE A 405 11.26 3.83 -8.68
C PHE A 405 11.83 2.76 -9.61
N LEU A 406 12.29 1.62 -9.05
CA LEU A 406 12.82 0.52 -9.84
C LEU A 406 11.75 -0.12 -10.75
N ALA A 407 10.48 -0.19 -10.30
CA ALA A 407 9.39 -0.73 -11.10
C ALA A 407 9.13 0.16 -12.33
N GLY A 408 9.02 1.47 -12.15
CA GLY A 408 8.87 2.38 -13.30
C GLY A 408 10.08 2.37 -14.22
N LEU A 409 11.31 2.36 -13.67
CA LEU A 409 12.55 2.28 -14.45
C LEU A 409 12.63 0.98 -15.28
N SER A 410 12.17 -0.14 -14.73
CA SER A 410 12.09 -1.41 -15.45
C SER A 410 11.14 -1.36 -16.65
N MET A 411 9.98 -0.69 -16.47
CA MET A 411 9.02 -0.46 -17.54
C MET A 411 9.58 0.48 -18.60
N SER A 412 10.28 1.54 -18.21
CA SER A 412 11.04 2.39 -19.13
C SER A 412 12.02 1.57 -19.96
N GLY A 413 12.78 0.66 -19.33
CA GLY A 413 13.70 -0.24 -20.01
C GLY A 413 13.01 -1.11 -21.07
N LEU A 414 11.82 -1.65 -20.77
CA LEU A 414 11.01 -2.40 -21.73
C LEU A 414 10.56 -1.52 -22.91
N VAL A 415 10.02 -0.33 -22.62
CA VAL A 415 9.46 0.56 -23.64
C VAL A 415 10.55 1.11 -24.57
N LEU A 416 11.70 1.52 -24.01
CA LEU A 416 12.87 1.99 -24.77
C LEU A 416 13.50 0.86 -25.59
N TYR A 417 13.56 -0.37 -25.06
CA TYR A 417 14.06 -1.52 -25.82
C TYR A 417 13.26 -1.80 -27.11
N PHE A 418 11.94 -1.56 -27.07
CA PHE A 418 11.08 -1.61 -28.26
C PHE A 418 11.05 -0.32 -29.09
N LYS A 419 12.05 0.57 -28.88
CA LYS A 419 12.30 1.80 -29.64
C LYS A 419 11.10 2.76 -29.64
N LYS A 420 10.39 2.85 -28.52
CA LYS A 420 9.32 3.84 -28.33
C LYS A 420 9.91 5.17 -27.87
N SER A 421 9.15 6.25 -28.08
CA SER A 421 9.60 7.60 -27.73
C SER A 421 9.82 7.76 -26.22
N HIS A 422 10.72 8.66 -25.82
CA HIS A 422 10.92 9.01 -24.40
C HIS A 422 9.60 9.45 -23.74
N PHE A 423 8.76 10.16 -24.48
CA PHE A 423 7.42 10.54 -24.04
C PHE A 423 6.55 9.33 -23.69
N ALA A 424 6.48 8.34 -24.59
CA ALA A 424 5.78 7.08 -24.32
C ALA A 424 6.37 6.33 -23.13
N ALA A 425 7.70 6.30 -22.99
CA ALA A 425 8.38 5.68 -21.87
C ALA A 425 8.06 6.38 -20.53
N TYR A 426 8.11 7.71 -20.47
CA TYR A 426 7.72 8.47 -19.27
C TYR A 426 6.28 8.17 -18.86
N THR A 427 5.32 8.34 -19.76
CA THR A 427 3.90 8.17 -19.45
C THR A 427 3.60 6.71 -19.04
N ALA A 428 4.10 5.72 -19.77
CA ALA A 428 3.88 4.32 -19.41
C ALA A 428 4.55 3.93 -18.09
N SER A 429 5.75 4.45 -17.80
CA SER A 429 6.48 4.16 -16.56
C SER A 429 5.75 4.65 -15.31
N ILE A 430 5.16 5.86 -15.33
CA ILE A 430 4.39 6.39 -14.20
C ILE A 430 3.04 5.69 -14.05
N VAL A 431 2.35 5.38 -15.15
CA VAL A 431 1.08 4.61 -15.13
C VAL A 431 1.33 3.22 -14.58
N TYR A 432 2.47 2.61 -14.91
CA TYR A 432 2.86 1.31 -14.40
C TYR A 432 3.22 1.36 -12.90
N ALA A 433 4.16 2.24 -12.53
CA ALA A 433 4.66 2.36 -11.17
C ALA A 433 3.55 2.73 -10.17
N PHE A 434 2.57 3.54 -10.57
CA PHE A 434 1.49 3.99 -9.70
C PHE A 434 0.11 3.48 -10.15
N SER A 435 0.07 2.29 -10.75
CA SER A 435 -1.18 1.56 -11.01
C SER A 435 -1.88 1.16 -9.71
N GLY A 436 -3.18 0.85 -9.76
CA GLY A 436 -3.94 0.37 -8.61
C GLY A 436 -3.33 -0.87 -7.95
N TYR A 437 -2.83 -1.85 -8.73
CA TYR A 437 -2.06 -2.97 -8.17
C TYR A 437 -0.86 -2.48 -7.37
N ALA A 438 -0.05 -1.59 -7.96
CA ALA A 438 1.16 -1.11 -7.33
C ALA A 438 0.84 -0.33 -6.06
N ILE A 439 -0.14 0.58 -6.08
CA ILE A 439 -0.58 1.35 -4.92
C ILE A 439 -1.09 0.40 -3.83
N TYR A 440 -2.01 -0.52 -4.14
CA TYR A 440 -2.59 -1.44 -3.15
C TYR A 440 -1.56 -2.42 -2.59
N ALA A 441 -0.88 -3.17 -3.46
CA ALA A 441 0.02 -4.25 -3.05
C ALA A 441 1.35 -3.69 -2.55
N GLY A 442 1.89 -2.65 -3.18
CA GLY A 442 3.20 -2.08 -2.85
C GLY A 442 3.22 -1.34 -1.51
N THR A 443 2.16 -0.58 -1.18
CA THR A 443 2.09 0.11 0.13
C THR A 443 1.85 -0.86 1.29
N LYS A 444 1.11 -1.95 1.08
CA LYS A 444 0.88 -2.98 2.12
C LYS A 444 2.03 -3.98 2.24
N HIS A 445 2.62 -4.37 1.11
CA HIS A 445 3.66 -5.39 0.99
C HIS A 445 4.73 -4.93 -0.01
N GLY A 446 5.75 -4.21 0.45
CA GLY A 446 6.81 -3.68 -0.42
C GLY A 446 7.44 -4.73 -1.35
N GLN A 447 7.57 -5.97 -0.90
CA GLN A 447 8.12 -7.09 -1.68
C GLN A 447 7.27 -7.45 -2.92
N PHE A 448 5.99 -7.11 -2.96
CA PHE A 448 5.10 -7.40 -4.10
C PHE A 448 5.34 -6.46 -5.29
N LEU A 449 6.20 -5.45 -5.14
CA LEU A 449 6.73 -4.66 -6.26
C LEU A 449 7.91 -5.35 -6.97
N THR A 450 8.55 -6.34 -6.33
CA THR A 450 9.64 -7.11 -6.94
C THR A 450 9.26 -7.78 -8.27
N PRO A 451 8.11 -8.48 -8.41
CA PRO A 451 7.66 -8.97 -9.71
C PRO A 451 7.46 -7.85 -10.73
N MET A 452 7.05 -6.65 -10.29
CA MET A 452 6.89 -5.50 -11.17
C MET A 452 8.24 -4.96 -11.68
N ILE A 453 9.31 -5.07 -10.89
CA ILE A 453 10.68 -4.73 -11.33
C ILE A 453 11.20 -5.76 -12.33
N LEU A 454 10.97 -7.05 -12.04
CA LEU A 454 11.59 -8.14 -12.79
C LEU A 454 10.89 -8.47 -14.10
N LEU A 455 9.55 -8.45 -14.15
CA LEU A 455 8.79 -8.89 -15.33
C LEU A 455 9.13 -8.08 -16.60
N PRO A 456 9.15 -6.73 -16.61
CA PRO A 456 9.51 -5.97 -17.81
C PRO A 456 10.91 -6.31 -18.34
N ILE A 457 11.89 -6.49 -17.46
CA ILE A 457 13.27 -6.82 -17.83
C ILE A 457 13.38 -8.28 -18.28
N LEU A 458 12.60 -9.20 -17.70
CA LEU A 458 12.48 -10.57 -18.17
C LEU A 458 11.90 -10.63 -19.59
N VAL A 459 10.89 -9.80 -19.92
CA VAL A 459 10.38 -9.68 -21.30
C VAL A 459 11.47 -9.17 -22.25
N VAL A 460 12.26 -8.18 -21.84
CA VAL A 460 13.44 -7.73 -22.62
C VAL A 460 14.44 -8.86 -22.83
N ALA A 461 14.75 -9.63 -21.79
CA ALA A 461 15.66 -10.76 -21.88
C ALA A 461 15.14 -11.86 -22.80
N MET A 462 13.83 -12.16 -22.73
CA MET A 462 13.14 -13.08 -23.62
C MET A 462 13.21 -12.60 -25.07
N GLU A 463 12.96 -11.31 -25.32
CA GLU A 463 13.04 -10.73 -26.67
C GLU A 463 14.47 -10.75 -27.23
N ARG A 464 15.49 -10.50 -26.39
CA ARG A 464 16.90 -10.64 -26.79
C ARG A 464 17.26 -12.09 -27.14
N LEU A 465 16.67 -13.07 -26.48
CA LEU A 465 16.84 -14.48 -26.78
C LEU A 465 16.15 -14.84 -28.10
N ILE A 466 14.88 -14.44 -28.28
CA ILE A 466 14.09 -14.70 -29.49
C ILE A 466 14.78 -14.09 -30.72
N ARG A 467 15.17 -12.82 -30.66
CA ARG A 467 15.85 -12.14 -31.79
C ARG A 467 17.28 -12.63 -31.98
N ASN A 468 18.11 -12.46 -30.95
CA ASN A 468 19.57 -12.49 -31.09
C ASN A 468 20.26 -13.73 -30.49
N ARG A 469 19.50 -14.73 -30.03
CA ARG A 469 20.01 -15.94 -29.34
C ARG A 469 20.77 -15.61 -28.04
N LYS A 470 20.58 -14.40 -27.47
CA LYS A 470 21.30 -13.93 -26.27
C LYS A 470 20.62 -14.46 -25.00
N TRP A 471 21.04 -15.63 -24.55
CA TRP A 471 20.42 -16.44 -23.48
C TRP A 471 20.85 -16.05 -22.04
N TYR A 472 22.04 -15.48 -21.88
CA TYR A 472 22.66 -15.23 -20.57
C TYR A 472 21.87 -14.25 -19.69
N MET A 473 21.26 -13.23 -20.27
CA MET A 473 20.45 -12.26 -19.51
C MET A 473 19.20 -12.91 -18.91
N LEU A 474 18.54 -13.80 -19.67
CA LEU A 474 17.39 -14.55 -19.17
C LEU A 474 17.81 -15.47 -18.03
N THR A 475 18.96 -16.15 -18.18
CA THR A 475 19.52 -17.05 -17.15
C THR A 475 19.74 -16.31 -15.82
N VAL A 476 20.42 -15.17 -15.84
CA VAL A 476 20.69 -14.36 -14.64
C VAL A 476 19.39 -13.85 -14.01
N LEU A 477 18.45 -13.35 -14.82
CA LEU A 477 17.19 -12.82 -14.29
C LEU A 477 16.27 -13.91 -13.76
N VAL A 478 16.29 -15.12 -14.32
CA VAL A 478 15.61 -16.29 -13.73
C VAL A 478 16.23 -16.62 -12.38
N ALA A 479 17.56 -16.63 -12.25
CA ALA A 479 18.25 -16.85 -10.98
C ALA A 479 17.86 -15.80 -9.92
N VAL A 480 17.95 -14.51 -10.27
CA VAL A 480 17.55 -13.40 -9.39
C VAL A 480 16.07 -13.49 -9.03
N SER A 481 15.20 -13.81 -9.99
CA SER A 481 13.77 -13.97 -9.72
C SER A 481 13.49 -15.11 -8.76
N LEU A 482 14.22 -16.23 -8.88
CA LEU A 482 14.09 -17.36 -7.97
C LEU A 482 14.55 -17.01 -6.55
N LEU A 483 15.67 -16.28 -6.43
CA LEU A 483 16.17 -15.75 -5.17
C LEU A 483 15.16 -14.79 -4.51
N CYS A 484 14.54 -13.91 -5.29
CA CYS A 484 13.50 -13.01 -4.78
C CYS A 484 12.22 -13.73 -4.36
N SER A 485 11.68 -14.61 -5.21
CA SER A 485 10.44 -15.35 -4.96
C SER A 485 10.18 -16.44 -6.00
N TYR A 486 10.15 -17.71 -5.57
CA TYR A 486 9.71 -18.82 -6.42
C TYR A 486 8.24 -18.65 -6.89
N TYR A 487 7.39 -18.05 -6.04
CA TYR A 487 5.96 -17.85 -6.32
C TYR A 487 5.75 -16.86 -7.47
N PHE A 488 6.45 -15.73 -7.45
CA PHE A 488 6.37 -14.75 -8.54
C PHE A 488 7.14 -15.19 -9.79
N LEU A 489 8.25 -15.94 -9.65
CA LEU A 489 8.90 -16.55 -10.81
C LEU A 489 7.98 -17.53 -11.53
N TYR A 490 7.22 -18.35 -10.79
CA TYR A 490 6.21 -19.25 -11.37
C TYR A 490 5.20 -18.49 -12.23
N MET A 491 4.57 -17.43 -11.69
CA MET A 491 3.63 -16.58 -12.44
C MET A 491 4.28 -15.92 -13.66
N ASN A 492 5.48 -15.36 -13.50
CA ASN A 492 6.24 -14.75 -14.59
C ASN A 492 6.58 -15.75 -15.69
N THR A 493 6.87 -17.01 -15.34
CA THR A 493 7.19 -18.06 -16.29
C THR A 493 6.00 -18.42 -17.18
N ILE A 494 4.79 -18.50 -16.61
CA ILE A 494 3.56 -18.67 -17.39
C ILE A 494 3.37 -17.50 -18.36
N ALA A 495 3.51 -16.26 -17.87
CA ALA A 495 3.37 -15.07 -18.70
C ALA A 495 4.39 -15.02 -19.85
N LEU A 496 5.65 -15.35 -19.57
CA LEU A 496 6.73 -15.40 -20.57
C LEU A 496 6.54 -16.54 -21.57
N GLY A 497 5.99 -17.68 -21.16
CA GLY A 497 5.63 -18.78 -22.04
C GLY A 497 4.54 -18.39 -23.04
N ILE A 498 3.46 -17.74 -22.56
CA ILE A 498 2.39 -17.20 -23.42
C ILE A 498 2.96 -16.13 -24.36
N TYR A 499 3.79 -15.22 -23.84
CA TYR A 499 4.49 -14.22 -24.65
C TYR A 499 5.34 -14.86 -25.75
N PHE A 500 6.13 -15.88 -25.42
CA PHE A 500 6.97 -16.60 -26.38
C PHE A 500 6.14 -17.23 -27.51
N VAL A 501 5.09 -17.98 -27.17
CA VAL A 501 4.20 -18.61 -28.16
C VAL A 501 3.60 -17.56 -29.09
N LEU A 502 3.01 -16.50 -28.53
CA LEU A 502 2.40 -15.44 -29.33
C LEU A 502 3.42 -14.70 -30.18
N ARG A 503 4.64 -14.47 -29.67
CA ARG A 503 5.71 -13.79 -30.40
C ARG A 503 6.15 -14.60 -31.62
N ILE A 504 6.27 -15.92 -31.48
CA ILE A 504 6.60 -16.83 -32.60
C ILE A 504 5.45 -16.90 -33.62
N VAL A 505 4.21 -17.08 -33.15
CA VAL A 505 3.05 -17.29 -34.05
C VAL A 505 2.65 -16.00 -34.78
N CYS A 506 2.76 -14.84 -34.14
CA CYS A 506 2.30 -13.56 -34.70
C CYS A 506 3.36 -12.82 -35.53
N THR A 507 4.64 -13.22 -35.48
CA THR A 507 5.73 -12.57 -36.22
C THR A 507 6.15 -13.43 -37.39
N GLU A 508 5.96 -12.96 -38.62
CA GLU A 508 6.22 -13.75 -39.85
C GLU A 508 7.65 -14.30 -39.92
N GLU A 509 8.65 -13.48 -39.57
CA GLU A 509 10.07 -13.86 -39.51
C GLU A 509 10.31 -15.11 -38.63
N TYR A 510 9.53 -15.29 -37.56
CA TYR A 510 9.74 -16.35 -36.58
C TYR A 510 8.76 -17.51 -36.71
N ARG A 511 7.73 -17.39 -37.56
CA ARG A 511 6.57 -18.29 -37.63
C ARG A 511 6.91 -19.63 -38.30
N ASN A 512 7.73 -20.44 -37.65
CA ASN A 512 8.01 -21.81 -38.06
C ASN A 512 8.40 -22.70 -36.87
N TRP A 513 8.14 -24.01 -37.00
CA TRP A 513 8.39 -25.00 -35.94
C TRP A 513 9.87 -25.12 -35.56
N LYS A 514 10.79 -24.96 -36.53
CA LYS A 514 12.23 -25.00 -36.25
C LYS A 514 12.65 -23.90 -35.30
N THR A 515 12.22 -22.66 -35.53
CA THR A 515 12.47 -21.53 -34.61
C THR A 515 11.80 -21.76 -33.27
N PHE A 516 10.56 -22.27 -33.23
CA PHE A 516 9.86 -22.58 -31.99
C PHE A 516 10.67 -23.53 -31.10
N PHE A 517 11.08 -24.69 -31.64
CA PHE A 517 11.86 -25.66 -30.87
C PHE A 517 13.28 -25.17 -30.58
N GLU A 518 13.99 -24.56 -31.54
CA GLU A 518 15.35 -24.03 -31.31
C GLU A 518 15.37 -23.00 -30.18
N ARG A 519 14.49 -22.00 -30.24
CA ARG A 519 14.40 -20.97 -29.19
C ARG A 519 13.85 -21.55 -27.89
N GLY A 520 12.88 -22.47 -27.98
CA GLY A 520 12.33 -23.19 -26.84
C GLY A 520 13.39 -23.95 -26.05
N PHE A 521 14.27 -24.72 -26.71
CA PHE A 521 15.36 -25.44 -26.04
C PHE A 521 16.38 -24.49 -25.40
N ILE A 522 16.70 -23.36 -26.04
CA ILE A 522 17.58 -22.34 -25.44
C ILE A 522 16.92 -21.72 -24.20
N ILE A 523 15.62 -21.46 -24.23
CA ILE A 523 14.86 -20.97 -23.06
C ILE A 523 14.90 -22.00 -21.94
N VAL A 524 14.60 -23.27 -22.22
CA VAL A 524 14.66 -24.35 -21.23
C VAL A 524 16.05 -24.47 -20.62
N GLY A 525 17.11 -24.47 -21.44
CA GLY A 525 18.49 -24.48 -20.96
C GLY A 525 18.83 -23.26 -20.10
N SER A 526 18.35 -22.07 -20.47
CA SER A 526 18.52 -20.84 -19.68
C SER A 526 17.80 -20.92 -18.33
N TYR A 527 16.63 -21.53 -18.31
CA TYR A 527 15.83 -21.73 -17.09
C TYR A 527 16.46 -22.76 -16.16
N ILE A 528 16.95 -23.89 -16.68
CA ILE A 528 17.65 -24.91 -15.89
C ILE A 528 18.91 -24.30 -15.27
N LEU A 529 19.71 -23.60 -16.09
CA LEU A 529 20.92 -22.96 -15.62
C LEU A 529 20.61 -21.84 -14.62
N GLY A 530 19.61 -21.00 -14.89
CA GLY A 530 19.19 -19.93 -13.98
C GLY A 530 18.65 -20.48 -12.65
N ALA A 531 17.85 -21.53 -12.71
CA ALA A 531 17.36 -22.23 -11.52
C ALA A 531 18.51 -22.86 -10.72
N SER A 532 19.54 -23.40 -11.38
CA SER A 532 20.73 -23.93 -10.69
C SER A 532 21.49 -22.84 -9.92
N LEU A 533 21.60 -21.64 -10.50
CA LEU A 533 22.25 -20.49 -9.85
C LEU A 533 21.45 -19.99 -8.63
N GLY A 534 20.12 -20.00 -8.70
CA GLY A 534 19.21 -19.52 -7.64
C GLY A 534 18.66 -20.61 -6.70
N VAL A 535 19.14 -21.85 -6.81
CA VAL A 535 18.50 -23.06 -6.23
C VAL A 535 18.36 -23.02 -4.71
N ILE A 536 19.20 -22.25 -4.01
CA ILE A 536 19.16 -22.10 -2.55
C ILE A 536 17.77 -21.67 -2.04
N SER A 537 17.07 -20.82 -2.79
CA SER A 537 15.71 -20.38 -2.47
C SER A 537 14.68 -21.53 -2.51
N LEU A 538 14.91 -22.55 -3.34
CA LEU A 538 14.05 -23.75 -3.38
C LEU A 538 14.22 -24.61 -2.11
N PHE A 539 15.44 -24.74 -1.62
CA PHE A 539 15.70 -25.52 -0.40
C PHE A 539 15.25 -24.78 0.87
N THR A 540 15.36 -23.44 0.91
CA THR A 540 14.93 -22.65 2.06
C THR A 540 13.42 -22.39 2.04
N SER A 541 12.94 -21.62 1.07
CA SER A 541 11.62 -21.00 1.08
C SER A 541 10.56 -21.94 0.52
N PHE A 542 10.85 -22.64 -0.58
CA PHE A 542 9.94 -23.64 -1.14
C PHE A 542 9.92 -24.92 -0.27
N GLY A 543 11.05 -25.37 0.26
CA GLY A 543 11.12 -26.45 1.23
C GLY A 543 10.27 -26.19 2.48
N SER A 544 10.35 -24.97 3.03
CA SER A 544 9.49 -24.55 4.15
C SER A 544 8.01 -24.51 3.78
N TYR A 545 7.67 -24.10 2.55
CA TYR A 545 6.29 -24.16 2.06
C TYR A 545 5.79 -25.61 1.94
N MET A 546 6.59 -26.52 1.37
CA MET A 546 6.26 -27.94 1.24
C MET A 546 5.99 -28.61 2.60
N GLY A 547 6.72 -28.21 3.65
CA GLY A 547 6.51 -28.66 5.03
C GLY A 547 5.38 -27.94 5.80
N SER A 548 4.75 -26.94 5.18
CA SER A 548 3.63 -26.20 5.78
C SER A 548 2.28 -26.84 5.44
N SER A 549 1.23 -26.53 6.21
CA SER A 549 -0.14 -26.95 5.89
C SER A 549 -0.69 -26.36 4.59
N ARG A 550 0.04 -25.45 3.95
CA ARG A 550 -0.36 -24.76 2.72
C ARG A 550 0.08 -25.47 1.43
N SER A 551 0.93 -26.49 1.50
CA SER A 551 1.43 -27.24 0.34
C SER A 551 0.45 -28.27 -0.20
N GLY A 552 -0.48 -28.76 0.63
CA GLY A 552 -1.49 -29.75 0.25
C GLY A 552 -2.65 -29.14 -0.52
N GLY A 553 -2.38 -28.22 -1.46
CA GLY A 553 -3.36 -27.46 -2.25
C GLY A 553 -4.62 -28.26 -2.51
N GLY A 554 -5.79 -27.65 -2.26
CA GLY A 554 -7.07 -28.36 -2.33
C GLY A 554 -7.12 -29.17 -3.62
N LYS A 555 -7.40 -30.48 -3.54
CA LYS A 555 -7.43 -31.37 -4.72
C LYS A 555 -8.18 -30.64 -5.84
N ILE A 556 -7.66 -30.63 -7.06
CA ILE A 556 -8.33 -30.01 -8.22
C ILE A 556 -9.80 -30.46 -8.30
N THR A 557 -10.07 -31.72 -7.95
CA THR A 557 -11.44 -32.26 -7.81
C THR A 557 -12.30 -31.50 -6.80
N ALA A 558 -11.75 -31.17 -5.63
CA ALA A 558 -12.42 -30.35 -4.63
C ALA A 558 -12.70 -28.95 -5.19
N PHE A 559 -11.69 -28.29 -5.79
CA PHE A 559 -11.86 -26.98 -6.44
C PHE A 559 -12.98 -26.99 -7.51
N LEU A 560 -12.96 -27.97 -8.43
CA LEU A 560 -13.97 -28.10 -9.49
C LEU A 560 -15.36 -28.41 -8.93
N SER A 561 -15.46 -29.10 -7.79
CA SER A 561 -16.74 -29.42 -7.15
C SER A 561 -17.30 -28.30 -6.27
N THR A 562 -16.45 -27.37 -5.78
CA THR A 562 -16.84 -26.32 -4.83
C THR A 562 -16.79 -24.91 -5.39
N THR A 563 -16.09 -24.69 -6.51
CA THR A 563 -15.91 -23.35 -7.10
C THR A 563 -16.75 -23.19 -8.37
N PRO A 564 -17.58 -22.14 -8.47
CA PRO A 564 -18.38 -21.89 -9.67
C PRO A 564 -17.51 -21.58 -10.90
N LEU A 565 -18.07 -21.81 -12.10
CA LEU A 565 -17.38 -21.54 -13.38
C LEU A 565 -17.01 -20.06 -13.55
N PHE A 566 -17.85 -19.16 -13.04
CA PHE A 566 -17.62 -17.72 -12.97
C PHE A 566 -17.52 -17.29 -11.51
N TYR A 567 -16.85 -16.18 -11.22
CA TYR A 567 -16.68 -15.70 -9.84
C TYR A 567 -18.01 -15.45 -9.11
N ARG A 568 -18.71 -14.37 -9.45
CA ARG A 568 -20.04 -13.99 -8.98
C ARG A 568 -20.74 -13.17 -10.07
N THR A 569 -22.06 -13.04 -9.98
CA THR A 569 -22.89 -12.31 -10.95
C THR A 569 -22.44 -10.88 -11.20
N GLU A 570 -21.97 -10.16 -10.17
CA GLU A 570 -21.53 -8.76 -10.29
C GLU A 570 -20.07 -8.62 -10.77
N TRP A 571 -19.33 -9.72 -10.96
CA TRP A 571 -17.89 -9.67 -11.23
C TRP A 571 -17.56 -8.88 -12.49
N LEU A 572 -18.36 -9.01 -13.55
CA LEU A 572 -18.15 -8.28 -14.81
C LEU A 572 -18.26 -6.77 -14.63
N VAL A 573 -19.27 -6.32 -13.87
CA VAL A 573 -19.49 -4.92 -13.52
C VAL A 573 -18.34 -4.41 -12.65
N ASP A 574 -17.95 -5.18 -11.63
CA ASP A 574 -16.85 -4.81 -10.73
C ASP A 574 -15.49 -4.82 -11.46
N PHE A 575 -15.27 -5.73 -12.40
CA PHE A 575 -14.07 -5.77 -13.26
C PHE A 575 -13.98 -4.53 -14.14
N PHE A 576 -15.06 -4.20 -14.86
CA PHE A 576 -15.11 -3.07 -15.78
C PHE A 576 -14.91 -1.73 -15.06
N THR A 577 -15.51 -1.56 -13.87
CA THR A 577 -15.38 -0.34 -13.06
C THR A 577 -14.02 -0.24 -12.35
N SER A 578 -13.48 -1.36 -11.86
CA SER A 578 -12.14 -1.40 -11.25
C SER A 578 -11.00 -1.06 -12.22
N TYR A 579 -11.28 -1.05 -13.53
CA TYR A 579 -10.29 -0.72 -14.55
C TYR A 579 -9.71 0.69 -14.36
N ILE A 580 -10.51 1.66 -13.89
CA ILE A 580 -10.04 3.03 -13.61
C ILE A 580 -9.98 3.30 -12.11
N SER A 581 -11.03 2.94 -11.36
CA SER A 581 -11.11 3.25 -9.93
C SER A 581 -10.52 2.14 -9.08
N ASP A 582 -9.52 2.45 -8.24
CA ASP A 582 -8.97 1.47 -7.28
C ASP A 582 -9.82 1.32 -6.00
N ASN A 583 -10.78 2.23 -5.79
CA ASN A 583 -11.66 2.20 -4.62
C ASN A 583 -12.55 0.95 -4.60
N PHE A 584 -12.95 0.48 -5.78
CA PHE A 584 -13.71 -0.75 -5.93
C PHE A 584 -12.83 -1.82 -6.60
N ALA A 585 -12.52 -2.91 -5.89
CA ALA A 585 -11.93 -4.08 -6.52
C ALA A 585 -12.98 -5.13 -6.80
N SER A 586 -12.80 -5.88 -7.88
CA SER A 586 -13.53 -7.14 -8.11
C SER A 586 -13.37 -8.11 -6.93
N GLY A 587 -12.32 -7.95 -6.13
CA GLY A 587 -12.04 -8.77 -4.96
C GLY A 587 -10.97 -9.80 -5.27
N LEU A 588 -10.66 -10.67 -4.30
CA LEU A 588 -9.67 -11.75 -4.45
C LEU A 588 -8.33 -11.24 -5.02
N TRP A 589 -7.88 -10.06 -4.56
CA TRP A 589 -6.64 -9.38 -4.98
C TRP A 589 -6.57 -8.84 -6.42
N LEU A 590 -7.65 -8.88 -7.21
CA LEU A 590 -7.65 -8.22 -8.52
C LEU A 590 -7.81 -6.70 -8.32
N LYS A 591 -6.70 -5.98 -8.52
CA LYS A 591 -6.58 -4.52 -8.32
C LYS A 591 -5.94 -3.92 -9.58
N LEU A 592 -6.72 -3.17 -10.37
CA LEU A 592 -6.28 -2.63 -11.66
C LEU A 592 -5.95 -1.14 -11.58
N GLY A 593 -6.96 -0.29 -11.40
CA GLY A 593 -6.81 1.14 -11.13
C GLY A 593 -5.88 1.87 -12.10
N PHE A 594 -6.16 1.80 -13.40
CA PHE A 594 -5.37 2.42 -14.45
C PHE A 594 -5.73 3.90 -14.67
N ALA A 595 -4.81 4.67 -15.25
CA ALA A 595 -5.15 5.96 -15.81
C ALA A 595 -6.16 5.80 -16.97
N PRO A 596 -7.20 6.63 -17.10
CA PRO A 596 -8.21 6.56 -18.16
C PRO A 596 -7.61 6.50 -19.57
N LEU A 597 -6.50 7.21 -19.78
CA LEU A 597 -5.77 7.18 -21.03
C LEU A 597 -5.33 5.76 -21.45
N ALA A 598 -4.96 4.92 -20.48
CA ALA A 598 -4.59 3.52 -20.74
C ALA A 598 -5.80 2.68 -21.18
N MET A 599 -7.00 2.97 -20.68
CA MET A 599 -8.24 2.32 -21.14
C MET A 599 -8.57 2.73 -22.57
N LEU A 600 -8.50 4.03 -22.88
CA LEU A 600 -8.77 4.54 -24.23
C LEU A 600 -7.73 4.05 -25.25
N ALA A 601 -6.47 3.83 -24.84
CA ALA A 601 -5.43 3.25 -25.69
C ALA A 601 -5.77 1.87 -26.25
N ILE A 602 -6.66 1.11 -25.58
CA ILE A 602 -7.12 -0.21 -26.03
C ILE A 602 -7.95 -0.09 -27.32
N VAL A 603 -8.69 1.01 -27.51
CA VAL A 603 -9.45 1.23 -28.75
C VAL A 603 -8.49 1.20 -29.94
N LEU A 604 -7.36 1.90 -29.82
CA LEU A 604 -6.32 1.95 -30.85
C LEU A 604 -5.65 0.60 -31.10
N LEU A 605 -5.54 -0.25 -30.07
CA LEU A 605 -5.01 -1.61 -30.21
C LEU A 605 -5.84 -2.44 -31.19
N PHE A 606 -7.17 -2.28 -31.18
CA PHE A 606 -8.09 -3.03 -32.04
C PHE A 606 -8.40 -2.33 -33.37
N THR A 607 -8.42 -0.99 -33.43
CA THR A 607 -8.70 -0.26 -34.69
C THR A 607 -7.50 -0.23 -35.64
N ARG A 608 -6.29 0.04 -35.13
CA ARG A 608 -5.10 0.28 -35.99
C ARG A 608 -4.29 -0.95 -36.36
N LYS A 609 -4.73 -2.14 -35.94
CA LYS A 609 -4.23 -3.48 -36.30
C LYS A 609 -2.68 -3.68 -36.45
N ASN A 610 -1.85 -2.91 -35.75
CA ASN A 610 -0.38 -2.90 -35.95
C ASN A 610 0.43 -3.93 -35.12
N ARG A 611 -0.13 -4.49 -34.03
CA ARG A 611 0.54 -5.51 -33.18
C ARG A 611 -0.43 -6.64 -32.88
N LYS A 612 -0.24 -7.83 -33.46
CA LYS A 612 -1.16 -8.98 -33.29
C LYS A 612 -0.91 -9.68 -31.95
N GLU A 613 0.37 -9.80 -31.58
CA GLU A 613 0.82 -10.38 -30.32
C GLU A 613 0.24 -9.66 -29.11
N LEU A 614 0.23 -8.32 -29.12
CA LEU A 614 -0.25 -7.50 -28.01
C LEU A 614 -1.78 -7.57 -27.86
N ARG A 615 -2.51 -7.71 -28.99
CA ARG A 615 -3.96 -7.95 -28.99
C ARG A 615 -4.31 -9.26 -28.31
N TRP A 616 -3.65 -10.36 -28.70
CA TRP A 616 -3.92 -11.66 -28.10
C TRP A 616 -3.51 -11.72 -26.63
N LEU A 617 -2.39 -11.08 -26.24
CA LEU A 617 -2.03 -10.93 -24.83
C LEU A 617 -3.15 -10.24 -24.03
N PHE A 618 -3.65 -9.11 -24.52
CA PHE A 618 -4.75 -8.41 -23.86
C PHE A 618 -6.00 -9.27 -23.73
N VAL A 619 -6.43 -9.93 -24.83
CA VAL A 619 -7.62 -10.78 -24.83
C VAL A 619 -7.49 -11.96 -23.86
N ILE A 620 -6.34 -12.66 -23.89
CA ILE A 620 -6.09 -13.82 -23.03
C ILE A 620 -6.09 -13.42 -21.55
N PHE A 621 -5.37 -12.38 -21.16
CA PHE A 621 -5.30 -11.96 -19.76
C PHE A 621 -6.58 -11.27 -19.27
N THR A 622 -7.36 -10.66 -20.18
CA THR A 622 -8.73 -10.24 -19.88
C THR A 622 -9.59 -11.47 -19.57
N ALA A 623 -9.59 -12.48 -20.44
CA ALA A 623 -10.32 -13.73 -20.21
C ALA A 623 -9.89 -14.39 -18.89
N PHE A 624 -8.59 -14.45 -18.60
CA PHE A 624 -8.09 -15.01 -17.33
C PHE A 624 -8.62 -14.27 -16.09
N SER A 625 -8.86 -12.97 -16.20
CA SER A 625 -9.45 -12.18 -15.12
C SER A 625 -10.93 -12.49 -14.88
N LEU A 626 -11.61 -13.11 -15.84
CA LEU A 626 -13.05 -13.40 -15.77
C LEU A 626 -13.37 -14.78 -15.15
N PHE A 627 -12.42 -15.73 -15.17
CA PHE A 627 -12.63 -17.08 -14.66
C PHE A 627 -11.77 -17.38 -13.43
N PRO A 628 -12.36 -17.86 -12.31
CA PRO A 628 -11.64 -18.18 -11.06
C PRO A 628 -10.58 -19.28 -11.22
N VAL A 629 -10.75 -20.16 -12.20
CA VAL A 629 -9.76 -21.22 -12.50
C VAL A 629 -8.36 -20.66 -12.75
N PHE A 630 -8.25 -19.50 -13.40
CA PHE A 630 -6.94 -18.89 -13.64
C PHE A 630 -6.38 -18.26 -12.37
N GLY A 631 -7.21 -17.63 -11.54
CA GLY A 631 -6.80 -17.19 -10.20
C GLY A 631 -6.27 -18.35 -9.33
N TYR A 632 -6.83 -19.55 -9.51
CA TYR A 632 -6.36 -20.77 -8.85
C TYR A 632 -5.07 -21.35 -9.48
N ILE A 633 -4.94 -21.36 -10.82
CA ILE A 633 -3.72 -21.81 -11.51
C ILE A 633 -2.54 -20.89 -11.16
N PHE A 634 -2.72 -19.57 -11.25
CA PHE A 634 -1.66 -18.60 -10.95
C PHE A 634 -1.28 -18.60 -9.47
N SER A 635 -2.15 -19.00 -8.56
CA SER A 635 -1.81 -19.17 -7.14
C SER A 635 -1.06 -20.47 -6.81
N GLY A 636 -0.72 -21.27 -7.82
CA GLY A 636 -0.07 -22.56 -7.65
C GLY A 636 -1.03 -23.62 -7.10
N PHE A 637 -2.31 -23.58 -7.51
CA PHE A 637 -3.33 -24.55 -7.11
C PHE A 637 -3.63 -24.56 -5.61
N SER A 638 -3.41 -23.43 -4.92
CA SER A 638 -3.63 -23.30 -3.48
C SER A 638 -5.03 -22.76 -3.16
N ASN A 639 -5.36 -21.57 -3.65
CA ASN A 639 -6.66 -20.92 -3.48
C ASN A 639 -6.91 -19.89 -4.59
N VAL A 640 -8.15 -19.47 -4.85
CA VAL A 640 -8.42 -18.46 -5.88
C VAL A 640 -7.88 -17.10 -5.45
N ASN A 641 -6.87 -16.59 -6.16
CA ASN A 641 -6.28 -15.28 -5.90
C ASN A 641 -5.66 -14.66 -7.16
N ASN A 642 -5.98 -13.40 -7.44
CA ASN A 642 -5.55 -12.65 -8.62
C ASN A 642 -4.34 -11.75 -8.39
N ARG A 643 -3.42 -12.14 -7.50
CA ARG A 643 -2.11 -11.48 -7.28
C ARG A 643 -1.27 -11.36 -8.55
N TRP A 644 -1.55 -12.16 -9.58
CA TRP A 644 -0.93 -12.09 -10.90
C TRP A 644 -1.33 -10.84 -11.71
N GLY A 645 -2.27 -10.02 -11.22
CA GLY A 645 -2.78 -8.82 -11.90
C GLY A 645 -1.70 -7.85 -12.37
N TYR A 646 -0.51 -7.81 -11.75
CA TYR A 646 0.62 -7.01 -12.23
C TYR A 646 1.09 -7.38 -13.66
N ILE A 647 0.90 -8.63 -14.10
CA ILE A 647 1.17 -9.05 -15.48
C ILE A 647 0.25 -8.29 -16.43
N TYR A 648 -1.02 -8.17 -16.06
CA TYR A 648 -1.99 -7.41 -16.84
C TYR A 648 -1.64 -5.92 -16.85
N VAL A 649 -1.14 -5.38 -15.73
CA VAL A 649 -0.63 -4.00 -15.66
C VAL A 649 0.52 -3.78 -16.66
N VAL A 650 1.51 -4.67 -16.77
CA VAL A 650 2.59 -4.55 -17.77
C VAL A 650 2.02 -4.48 -19.19
N ILE A 651 1.06 -5.36 -19.51
CA ILE A 651 0.44 -5.44 -20.85
C ILE A 651 -0.28 -4.12 -21.18
N VAL A 652 -1.12 -3.64 -20.27
CA VAL A 652 -1.91 -2.41 -20.46
C VAL A 652 -1.01 -1.18 -20.54
N SER A 653 0.00 -1.07 -19.67
CA SER A 653 0.97 0.03 -19.74
C SER A 653 1.79 0.01 -21.04
N PHE A 654 2.09 -1.17 -21.59
CA PHE A 654 2.78 -1.28 -22.88
C PHE A 654 1.85 -0.95 -24.06
N ILE A 655 0.55 -1.31 -23.99
CA ILE A 655 -0.46 -0.87 -24.96
C ILE A 655 -0.54 0.66 -25.01
N LEU A 656 -0.53 1.31 -23.85
CA LEU A 656 -0.47 2.77 -23.78
C LEU A 656 0.78 3.28 -24.50
N ALA A 657 1.97 2.75 -24.21
CA ALA A 657 3.21 3.17 -24.87
C ALA A 657 3.19 2.99 -26.41
N GLU A 658 2.58 1.91 -26.91
CA GLU A 658 2.46 1.61 -28.35
C GLU A 658 1.48 2.55 -29.08
N SER A 659 0.48 3.05 -28.36
CA SER A 659 -0.61 3.88 -28.89
C SER A 659 -0.40 5.38 -28.65
N LEU A 660 0.46 5.79 -27.71
CA LEU A 660 0.51 7.17 -27.22
C LEU A 660 0.83 8.21 -28.30
N ASP A 661 1.86 7.97 -29.11
CA ASP A 661 2.24 8.89 -30.19
C ASP A 661 1.16 8.98 -31.28
N LYS A 662 0.28 7.98 -31.39
CA LYS A 662 -0.81 7.88 -32.36
C LYS A 662 -2.09 8.59 -31.91
N MET A 663 -2.18 9.00 -30.63
CA MET A 663 -3.34 9.68 -30.06
C MET A 663 -3.50 11.14 -30.49
N ARG A 664 -2.54 11.68 -31.26
CA ARG A 664 -2.63 13.01 -31.87
C ARG A 664 -3.39 13.01 -33.20
N ASP A 665 -3.56 11.84 -33.80
CA ASP A 665 -4.10 11.67 -35.15
C ASP A 665 -5.28 10.68 -35.15
N LEU A 666 -6.26 10.87 -34.26
CA LEU A 666 -7.43 10.02 -34.07
C LEU A 666 -8.49 10.26 -35.16
N SER A 667 -9.04 9.18 -35.72
CA SER A 667 -10.18 9.28 -36.63
C SER A 667 -11.50 9.52 -35.86
N GLY A 668 -12.49 10.11 -36.53
CA GLY A 668 -13.84 10.28 -35.95
C GLY A 668 -14.48 8.97 -35.49
N LYS A 669 -14.19 7.85 -36.16
CA LYS A 669 -14.61 6.51 -35.75
C LYS A 669 -13.97 6.07 -34.43
N GLU A 670 -12.67 6.31 -34.25
CA GLU A 670 -11.96 5.99 -33.01
C GLU A 670 -12.49 6.82 -31.85
N LEU A 671 -12.70 8.12 -32.05
CA LEU A 671 -13.34 9.00 -31.06
C LEU A 671 -14.76 8.54 -30.73
N GLY A 672 -15.55 8.14 -31.72
CA GLY A 672 -16.90 7.59 -31.51
C GLY A 672 -16.91 6.33 -30.64
N ILE A 673 -15.97 5.39 -30.86
CA ILE A 673 -15.84 4.18 -30.02
C ILE A 673 -15.38 4.56 -28.60
N MET A 674 -14.45 5.50 -28.45
CA MET A 674 -14.02 5.99 -27.13
C MET A 674 -15.18 6.64 -26.36
N THR A 675 -16.03 7.40 -27.05
CA THR A 675 -17.27 7.96 -26.50
C THR A 675 -18.23 6.87 -26.07
N ALA A 676 -18.43 5.83 -26.89
CA ALA A 676 -19.29 4.70 -26.54
C ALA A 676 -18.79 3.94 -25.30
N VAL A 677 -17.48 3.69 -25.21
CA VAL A 677 -16.86 3.05 -24.02
C VAL A 677 -17.02 3.93 -22.77
N THR A 678 -16.82 5.24 -22.91
CA THR A 678 -17.01 6.19 -21.80
C THR A 678 -18.47 6.28 -21.36
N GLY A 679 -19.40 6.34 -22.33
CA GLY A 679 -20.84 6.31 -22.08
C GLY A 679 -21.27 5.02 -21.39
N LEU A 680 -20.76 3.86 -21.83
CA LEU A 680 -21.01 2.57 -21.18
C LEU A 680 -20.53 2.56 -19.72
N TYR A 681 -19.36 3.12 -19.43
CA TYR A 681 -18.87 3.28 -18.05
C TYR A 681 -19.81 4.16 -17.22
N GLY A 682 -20.29 5.27 -17.78
CA GLY A 682 -21.29 6.13 -17.13
C GLY A 682 -22.62 5.42 -16.86
N LEU A 683 -23.13 4.67 -17.85
CA LEU A 683 -24.38 3.93 -17.75
C LEU A 683 -24.30 2.84 -16.68
N VAL A 684 -23.24 2.02 -16.68
CA VAL A 684 -23.03 0.98 -15.66
C VAL A 684 -23.03 1.58 -14.24
N ASN A 685 -22.43 2.76 -14.06
CA ASN A 685 -22.43 3.43 -12.77
C ASN A 685 -23.82 4.01 -12.40
N ALA A 686 -24.56 4.54 -13.38
CA ALA A 686 -25.87 5.15 -13.15
C ALA A 686 -26.96 4.13 -12.78
N PHE A 687 -26.86 2.90 -13.28
CA PHE A 687 -27.86 1.84 -13.07
C PHE A 687 -27.50 0.86 -11.95
N SER A 688 -26.43 1.10 -11.19
CA SER A 688 -25.99 0.22 -10.12
C SER A 688 -25.93 0.96 -8.79
N ASP A 689 -26.89 0.71 -7.91
CA ASP A 689 -26.98 1.31 -6.56
C ASP A 689 -25.69 1.13 -5.75
N LYS A 690 -25.04 -0.03 -5.90
CA LYS A 690 -23.75 -0.37 -5.27
C LYS A 690 -22.61 0.56 -5.68
N LEU A 691 -22.68 1.14 -6.89
CA LEU A 691 -21.63 1.96 -7.47
C LEU A 691 -21.89 3.46 -7.28
N PHE A 692 -22.94 3.83 -6.55
CA PHE A 692 -23.29 5.21 -6.23
C PHE A 692 -22.35 5.81 -5.18
N VAL A 693 -21.05 5.91 -5.50
CA VAL A 693 -19.98 6.33 -4.58
C VAL A 693 -19.16 7.45 -5.23
N PRO A 694 -18.80 8.54 -4.50
CA PRO A 694 -18.11 9.70 -5.07
C PRO A 694 -16.84 9.39 -5.86
N SER A 695 -16.07 8.37 -5.45
CA SER A 695 -14.85 7.94 -6.15
C SER A 695 -15.10 7.36 -7.55
N ILE A 696 -16.24 6.71 -7.77
CA ILE A 696 -16.59 6.07 -9.04
C ILE A 696 -17.10 7.14 -10.02
N TYR A 697 -17.91 8.07 -9.54
CA TYR A 697 -18.29 9.26 -10.30
C TYR A 697 -17.07 10.14 -10.62
N GLY A 698 -16.14 10.28 -9.67
CA GLY A 698 -14.86 10.92 -9.91
C GLY A 698 -14.09 10.22 -11.02
N ALA A 699 -13.97 8.89 -11.00
CA ALA A 699 -13.30 8.12 -12.05
C ALA A 699 -13.97 8.30 -13.43
N PHE A 700 -15.31 8.30 -13.47
CA PHE A 700 -16.06 8.63 -14.69
C PHE A 700 -15.78 10.06 -15.17
N GLY A 701 -15.80 11.04 -14.27
CA GLY A 701 -15.47 12.44 -14.57
C GLY A 701 -14.06 12.59 -15.13
N LEU A 702 -13.07 11.86 -14.60
CA LEU A 702 -11.70 11.85 -15.14
C LEU A 702 -11.60 11.17 -16.49
N LEU A 703 -12.36 10.09 -16.73
CA LEU A 703 -12.45 9.45 -18.04
C LEU A 703 -13.07 10.40 -19.07
N ALA A 704 -14.18 11.05 -18.73
CA ALA A 704 -14.84 12.04 -19.57
C ALA A 704 -13.92 13.25 -19.85
N ALA A 705 -13.23 13.78 -18.83
CA ALA A 705 -12.26 14.86 -19.00
C ALA A 705 -11.09 14.45 -19.90
N THR A 706 -10.59 13.22 -19.77
CA THR A 706 -9.53 12.69 -20.64
C THR A 706 -10.03 12.56 -22.08
N LEU A 707 -11.27 12.13 -22.28
CA LEU A 707 -11.88 12.05 -23.61
C LEU A 707 -12.08 13.44 -24.23
N ILE A 708 -12.59 14.42 -23.47
CA ILE A 708 -12.74 15.82 -23.92
C ILE A 708 -11.38 16.39 -24.31
N MET A 709 -10.34 16.14 -23.51
CA MET A 709 -8.97 16.50 -23.86
C MET A 709 -8.55 15.89 -25.20
N LEU A 710 -8.83 14.61 -25.46
CA LEU A 710 -8.52 13.99 -26.75
C LEU A 710 -9.31 14.59 -27.91
N PHE A 711 -10.58 14.95 -27.74
CA PHE A 711 -11.36 15.68 -28.74
C PHE A 711 -10.73 17.03 -29.08
N LEU A 712 -10.31 17.80 -28.06
CA LEU A 712 -9.68 19.10 -28.25
C LEU A 712 -8.33 18.98 -28.98
N LEU A 713 -7.51 17.99 -28.59
CA LEU A 713 -6.19 17.76 -29.17
C LEU A 713 -6.25 17.25 -30.63
N ASN A 714 -7.37 16.69 -31.06
CA ASN A 714 -7.62 16.18 -32.41
C ASN A 714 -8.58 17.07 -33.21
N SER A 715 -8.87 18.29 -32.74
CA SER A 715 -9.74 19.24 -33.44
C SER A 715 -8.96 20.03 -34.50
N ASP A 716 -9.47 20.05 -35.73
CA ASP A 716 -8.89 20.86 -36.82
C ASP A 716 -8.93 22.37 -36.54
N LYS A 717 -9.76 22.81 -35.58
CA LYS A 717 -9.88 24.22 -35.20
C LYS A 717 -8.76 24.71 -34.27
N ILE A 718 -8.03 23.81 -33.60
CA ILE A 718 -7.03 24.18 -32.59
C ILE A 718 -5.71 23.45 -32.88
N THR A 719 -4.68 24.21 -33.25
CA THR A 719 -3.36 23.64 -33.55
C THR A 719 -2.47 23.60 -32.31
N PHE A 720 -2.14 22.39 -31.86
CA PHE A 720 -1.17 22.18 -30.79
C PHE A 720 0.19 21.76 -31.35
N SER A 721 1.26 22.38 -30.86
CA SER A 721 2.62 21.90 -31.12
C SER A 721 2.83 20.52 -30.48
N LYS A 722 3.77 19.73 -31.01
CA LYS A 722 4.13 18.41 -30.44
C LYS A 722 4.54 18.52 -28.96
N LYS A 723 5.20 19.60 -28.56
CA LYS A 723 5.61 19.83 -27.16
C LYS A 723 4.40 20.09 -26.26
N GLN A 724 3.46 20.94 -26.70
CA GLN A 724 2.23 21.21 -25.95
C GLN A 724 1.37 19.95 -25.80
N PHE A 725 1.18 19.18 -26.89
CA PHE A 725 0.46 17.90 -26.85
C PHE A 725 1.02 16.96 -25.78
N ARG A 726 2.34 16.73 -25.82
CA ARG A 726 3.02 15.86 -24.85
C ARG A 726 2.85 16.36 -23.42
N GLY A 727 2.99 17.67 -23.23
CA GLY A 727 2.82 18.33 -21.95
C GLY A 727 1.42 18.16 -21.34
N ILE A 728 0.38 18.43 -22.13
CA ILE A 728 -1.02 18.30 -21.71
C ILE A 728 -1.34 16.85 -21.34
N VAL A 729 -0.96 15.89 -22.20
CA VAL A 729 -1.22 14.47 -21.95
C VAL A 729 -0.48 13.97 -20.70
N LEU A 730 0.78 14.35 -20.52
CA LEU A 730 1.57 13.96 -19.34
C LEU A 730 1.00 14.60 -18.07
N GLY A 731 0.65 15.88 -18.10
CA GLY A 731 0.05 16.61 -16.99
C GLY A 731 -1.30 16.03 -16.57
N MET A 732 -2.18 15.75 -17.54
CA MET A 732 -3.47 15.09 -17.27
C MET A 732 -3.27 13.68 -16.70
N THR A 733 -2.34 12.90 -17.25
CA THR A 733 -2.03 11.57 -16.73
C THR A 733 -1.53 11.63 -15.29
N ALA A 734 -0.61 12.55 -14.99
CA ALA A 734 -0.09 12.77 -13.64
C ALA A 734 -1.20 13.18 -12.67
N LEU A 735 -2.07 14.11 -13.06
CA LEU A 735 -3.22 14.54 -12.27
C LEU A 735 -4.16 13.37 -11.95
N VAL A 736 -4.50 12.55 -12.95
CA VAL A 736 -5.39 11.40 -12.72
C VAL A 736 -4.76 10.37 -11.80
N ILE A 737 -3.49 10.02 -11.98
CA ILE A 737 -2.79 9.10 -11.09
C ILE A 737 -2.81 9.63 -9.66
N PHE A 738 -2.52 10.91 -9.46
CA PHE A 738 -2.58 11.55 -8.15
C PHE A 738 -3.99 11.47 -7.53
N LEU A 739 -5.04 11.77 -8.30
CA LEU A 739 -6.42 11.71 -7.80
C LEU A 739 -6.86 10.28 -7.48
N ASN A 740 -6.51 9.31 -8.31
CA ASN A 740 -6.77 7.89 -8.05
C ASN A 740 -6.07 7.41 -6.77
N ALA A 741 -4.79 7.75 -6.60
CA ALA A 741 -4.04 7.44 -5.39
C ALA A 741 -4.64 8.11 -4.16
N LYS A 742 -5.02 9.39 -4.27
CA LYS A 742 -5.70 10.13 -3.20
C LYS A 742 -7.00 9.44 -2.81
N TRP A 743 -7.84 9.05 -3.78
CA TRP A 743 -9.07 8.32 -3.50
C TRP A 743 -8.82 7.00 -2.79
N PHE A 744 -7.83 6.22 -3.22
CA PHE A 744 -7.44 5.00 -2.50
C PHE A 744 -7.02 5.28 -1.06
N ILE A 745 -6.20 6.31 -0.83
CA ILE A 745 -5.72 6.65 0.52
C ILE A 745 -6.87 7.09 1.43
N THR A 746 -7.79 7.90 0.90
CA THR A 746 -8.91 8.48 1.66
C THR A 746 -10.14 7.59 1.73
N SER A 747 -10.22 6.53 0.93
CA SER A 747 -11.37 5.64 0.95
C SER A 747 -11.29 4.62 2.07
N GLY A 748 -12.44 4.17 2.55
CA GLY A 748 -12.58 3.17 3.61
C GLY A 748 -14.03 3.03 4.04
N ASP A 749 -14.26 2.23 5.07
CA ASP A 749 -15.58 2.03 5.68
C ASP A 749 -15.94 3.26 6.55
N ASP A 750 -17.18 3.36 7.03
CA ASP A 750 -17.66 4.44 7.92
C ASP A 750 -16.79 4.65 9.19
N SER A 751 -15.94 3.68 9.53
CA SER A 751 -15.13 3.66 10.75
C SER A 751 -13.64 3.97 10.55
N TYR A 752 -13.07 3.81 9.35
CA TYR A 752 -11.63 4.02 9.10
C TYR A 752 -11.32 4.15 7.61
N THR A 753 -10.39 5.04 7.27
CA THR A 753 -9.80 5.14 5.93
C THR A 753 -8.66 4.14 5.73
N HIS A 754 -8.25 3.90 4.49
CA HIS A 754 -7.04 3.11 4.21
C HIS A 754 -5.80 3.70 4.87
N LEU A 755 -5.68 5.04 4.91
CA LEU A 755 -4.58 5.73 5.60
C LEU A 755 -4.51 5.43 7.10
N ASP A 756 -5.67 5.26 7.75
CA ASP A 756 -5.75 4.92 9.18
C ASP A 756 -5.18 3.53 9.49
N THR A 757 -5.16 2.63 8.50
CA THR A 757 -4.60 1.28 8.64
C THR A 757 -3.06 1.24 8.61
N TYR A 758 -2.41 2.40 8.49
CA TYR A 758 -0.96 2.54 8.55
C TYR A 758 -0.49 3.09 9.90
N VAL A 759 0.69 2.62 10.30
CA VAL A 759 1.29 2.95 11.60
C VAL A 759 1.68 4.41 11.64
N SER A 760 1.33 5.10 12.72
CA SER A 760 1.79 6.47 12.99
C SER A 760 3.31 6.52 13.18
N ALA A 761 3.94 7.57 12.69
CA ALA A 761 5.39 7.77 12.77
C ALA A 761 5.87 7.76 14.23
N GLY A 762 6.92 6.98 14.51
CA GLY A 762 7.45 6.75 15.84
C GLY A 762 6.75 5.65 16.65
N ASP A 763 5.57 5.18 16.23
CA ASP A 763 4.81 4.18 16.97
C ASP A 763 5.15 2.73 16.59
N SER A 764 5.89 2.45 15.51
CA SER A 764 6.12 1.06 15.06
C SER A 764 6.81 0.22 16.12
N LYS A 765 7.95 0.71 16.64
CA LYS A 765 8.70 0.06 17.72
C LYS A 765 7.83 -0.08 18.97
N LYS A 766 7.18 1.01 19.40
CA LYS A 766 6.30 1.01 20.58
C LYS A 766 5.18 -0.03 20.47
N LYS A 767 4.58 -0.20 19.29
CA LYS A 767 3.51 -1.18 19.05
C LYS A 767 4.02 -2.62 19.06
N ILE A 768 5.16 -2.93 18.44
CA ILE A 768 5.70 -4.31 18.43
C ILE A 768 6.39 -4.68 19.74
N SER A 769 6.85 -3.69 20.49
CA SER A 769 7.61 -3.85 21.71
C SER A 769 6.76 -3.65 22.99
N GLY A 770 5.45 -3.49 22.82
CA GLY A 770 4.48 -3.24 23.89
C GLY A 770 4.08 -4.48 24.69
N THR A 771 5.07 -5.27 25.12
CA THR A 771 4.88 -6.51 25.90
C THR A 771 5.51 -6.38 27.29
N ALA A 772 4.97 -7.10 28.28
CA ALA A 772 5.58 -7.23 29.60
C ALA A 772 6.96 -7.94 29.53
N LEU A 773 7.16 -8.83 28.55
CA LEU A 773 8.36 -9.65 28.42
C LEU A 773 9.62 -8.86 28.03
N LYS A 774 9.48 -7.57 27.69
CA LYS A 774 10.65 -6.68 27.55
C LYS A 774 11.38 -6.43 28.87
N HIS A 775 10.74 -6.73 30.00
CA HIS A 775 11.27 -6.62 31.36
C HIS A 775 11.69 -7.99 31.91
N LEU A 776 11.81 -9.01 31.04
CA LEU A 776 12.18 -10.35 31.48
C LEU A 776 13.57 -10.39 32.12
N ASP A 777 14.52 -9.62 31.58
CA ASP A 777 15.88 -9.49 32.12
C ASP A 777 15.92 -8.85 33.52
N GLU A 778 14.82 -8.20 33.96
CA GLU A 778 14.70 -7.65 35.31
C GLU A 778 14.25 -8.70 36.34
N VAL A 779 13.84 -9.90 35.90
CA VAL A 779 13.37 -10.96 36.79
C VAL A 779 14.56 -11.69 37.41
N PRO A 780 14.70 -11.73 38.75
CA PRO A 780 15.79 -12.46 39.40
C PRO A 780 15.77 -13.94 39.01
N GLY A 781 16.92 -14.47 38.57
CA GLY A 781 17.07 -15.88 38.18
C GLY A 781 16.47 -16.25 36.82
N ALA A 782 15.99 -15.27 36.04
CA ALA A 782 15.60 -15.51 34.63
C ALA A 782 16.81 -15.57 33.68
N ASP A 783 17.94 -14.95 34.04
CA ASP A 783 19.21 -15.09 33.33
C ASP A 783 19.86 -16.43 33.70
N THR A 784 19.49 -17.47 32.97
CA THR A 784 19.98 -18.84 33.14
C THR A 784 20.32 -19.44 31.79
N ASP A 785 21.35 -20.29 31.78
CA ASP A 785 21.73 -21.11 30.62
C ASP A 785 20.69 -22.18 30.27
N GLU A 786 19.76 -22.49 31.19
CA GLU A 786 18.71 -23.49 30.95
C GLU A 786 17.64 -22.99 29.99
N PHE A 787 17.25 -23.82 29.03
CA PHE A 787 16.18 -23.49 28.11
C PHE A 787 14.82 -23.36 28.81
N TYR A 788 14.13 -22.26 28.54
CA TYR A 788 12.71 -22.07 28.85
C TYR A 788 12.03 -21.19 27.80
N ARG A 789 10.69 -21.16 27.82
CA ARG A 789 9.87 -20.23 27.02
C ARG A 789 9.15 -19.20 27.89
N SER A 790 8.86 -18.07 27.27
CA SER A 790 8.13 -16.94 27.83
C SER A 790 7.09 -16.46 26.83
N THR A 791 5.83 -16.35 27.25
CA THR A 791 4.72 -15.88 26.39
C THR A 791 3.89 -14.81 27.09
N ASN A 792 3.16 -14.01 26.32
CA ASN A 792 2.14 -13.14 26.88
C ASN A 792 0.87 -13.94 27.22
N LEU A 793 0.15 -13.55 28.28
CA LEU A 793 -1.14 -14.13 28.64
C LEU A 793 -2.18 -13.99 27.51
N VAL A 794 -2.19 -12.82 26.86
CA VAL A 794 -3.00 -12.53 25.68
C VAL A 794 -2.13 -11.80 24.67
N THR A 795 -1.87 -12.42 23.53
CA THR A 795 -1.09 -11.79 22.46
C THR A 795 -2.00 -11.12 21.45
N THR A 796 -1.69 -9.87 21.10
CA THR A 796 -2.37 -9.10 20.05
C THR A 796 -1.63 -9.22 18.71
N GLY A 797 -2.29 -8.84 17.60
CA GLY A 797 -1.75 -9.03 16.25
C GLY A 797 -0.40 -8.36 15.97
N ASN A 798 -0.13 -7.22 16.61
CA ASN A 798 1.12 -6.47 16.51
C ASN A 798 2.24 -7.00 17.41
N LEU A 799 1.93 -7.80 18.45
CA LEU A 799 2.91 -8.34 19.40
C LEU A 799 3.39 -9.75 19.03
N ARG A 800 2.77 -10.37 18.02
CA ARG A 800 3.25 -11.63 17.43
C ARG A 800 4.72 -11.44 17.00
N SER A 801 5.55 -12.42 17.32
CA SER A 801 6.99 -12.40 17.00
C SER A 801 7.78 -11.28 17.70
N SER A 802 7.26 -10.66 18.78
CA SER A 802 8.03 -9.68 19.57
C SER A 802 9.27 -10.29 20.25
N SER A 803 9.30 -11.62 20.40
CA SER A 803 10.47 -12.42 20.73
C SER A 803 11.67 -12.19 19.81
N LEU A 804 11.44 -11.91 18.52
CA LEU A 804 12.52 -11.59 17.57
C LEU A 804 13.25 -10.28 17.89
N LEU A 805 12.58 -9.37 18.61
CA LEU A 805 13.17 -8.09 19.02
C LEU A 805 14.01 -8.23 20.29
N TYR A 806 13.56 -9.06 21.24
CA TYR A 806 14.11 -9.15 22.59
C TYR A 806 14.94 -10.41 22.85
N GLY A 807 14.90 -11.40 21.97
CA GLY A 807 15.76 -12.59 22.07
C GLY A 807 15.26 -13.71 23.00
N TYR A 808 14.06 -13.59 23.59
CA TYR A 808 13.46 -14.68 24.39
C TYR A 808 12.77 -15.73 23.50
N ASN A 809 12.62 -16.96 23.99
CA ASN A 809 11.88 -18.02 23.30
C ASN A 809 10.38 -17.92 23.60
N ASP A 810 9.51 -17.91 22.59
CA ASP A 810 8.05 -17.73 22.74
C ASP A 810 7.28 -18.93 22.18
N VAL A 811 5.97 -18.96 22.33
CA VAL A 811 5.05 -19.80 21.53
C VAL A 811 4.40 -18.99 20.41
N SER A 812 4.31 -17.66 20.57
CA SER A 812 3.69 -16.77 19.60
C SER A 812 4.54 -16.58 18.35
N THR A 813 3.91 -16.60 17.17
CA THR A 813 4.62 -16.36 15.90
C THR A 813 3.67 -15.94 14.78
N PHE A 814 4.20 -15.21 13.80
CA PHE A 814 3.55 -14.98 12.50
C PHE A 814 4.51 -15.40 11.37
N SER A 815 4.17 -16.50 10.70
CA SER A 815 4.87 -16.97 9.51
C SER A 815 3.93 -17.49 8.43
N SER A 816 4.11 -17.04 7.20
CA SER A 816 3.33 -17.47 6.03
C SER A 816 3.55 -18.94 5.65
N THR A 817 4.56 -19.60 6.22
CA THR A 817 4.93 -21.01 6.05
C THR A 817 5.03 -21.69 7.42
N LEU A 818 3.97 -21.61 8.22
CA LEU A 818 3.89 -22.24 9.54
C LEU A 818 4.02 -23.77 9.40
N ASN A 819 4.81 -24.40 10.28
CA ASN A 819 5.05 -25.85 10.26
C ASN A 819 3.73 -26.63 10.40
N GLY A 820 3.51 -27.65 9.55
CA GLY A 820 2.28 -28.45 9.55
C GLY A 820 2.01 -29.21 10.85
N GLY A 821 3.03 -29.62 11.59
CA GLY A 821 2.89 -30.21 12.93
C GLY A 821 2.25 -29.24 13.93
N ILE A 822 2.68 -27.97 13.93
CA ILE A 822 2.08 -26.92 14.78
C ILE A 822 0.60 -26.74 14.44
N VAL A 823 0.25 -26.76 13.15
CA VAL A 823 -1.14 -26.66 12.69
C VAL A 823 -1.96 -27.87 13.18
N ASN A 824 -1.44 -29.09 13.02
CA ASN A 824 -2.10 -30.31 13.47
C ASN A 824 -2.32 -30.32 14.98
N TYR A 825 -1.31 -29.91 15.76
CA TYR A 825 -1.42 -29.81 17.22
C TYR A 825 -2.49 -28.80 17.64
N ASN A 826 -2.51 -27.60 17.05
CA ASN A 826 -3.51 -26.59 17.43
C ASN A 826 -4.93 -27.01 17.03
N ASN A 827 -5.10 -27.73 15.91
CA ASN A 827 -6.38 -28.31 15.51
C ASN A 827 -6.81 -29.42 16.49
N ALA A 828 -5.93 -30.39 16.78
CA ALA A 828 -6.21 -31.50 17.69
C ALA A 828 -6.53 -31.04 19.12
N MET A 829 -5.83 -30.01 19.60
CA MET A 829 -6.04 -29.41 20.93
C MET A 829 -7.17 -28.38 20.96
N GLY A 830 -7.92 -28.20 19.88
CA GLY A 830 -9.03 -27.24 19.78
C GLY A 830 -8.66 -25.80 20.16
N ASN A 831 -7.43 -25.36 19.87
CA ASN A 831 -6.98 -24.01 20.24
C ASN A 831 -7.82 -22.95 19.51
N CYS A 832 -8.26 -21.90 20.20
CA CYS A 832 -9.09 -20.85 19.61
C CYS A 832 -8.34 -19.55 19.31
N ARG A 833 -7.02 -19.49 19.57
CA ARG A 833 -6.19 -18.28 19.38
C ARG A 833 -5.05 -18.47 18.38
N TRP A 834 -5.40 -18.91 17.18
CA TRP A 834 -4.46 -19.13 16.06
C TRP A 834 -5.15 -19.10 14.68
N ASN A 835 -4.36 -19.15 13.61
CA ASN A 835 -4.77 -19.48 12.24
C ASN A 835 -3.58 -20.13 11.49
N ILE A 836 -3.78 -20.53 10.22
CA ILE A 836 -2.75 -21.28 9.46
C ILE A 836 -1.43 -20.53 9.19
N VAL A 837 -1.34 -19.23 9.51
CA VAL A 837 -0.11 -18.42 9.41
C VAL A 837 0.31 -17.78 10.73
N SER A 838 -0.41 -17.99 11.83
CA SER A 838 -0.12 -17.32 13.10
C SER A 838 -0.57 -18.12 14.32
N ILE A 839 0.29 -18.20 15.33
CA ILE A 839 -0.08 -18.58 16.69
C ILE A 839 -0.05 -17.32 17.54
N TYR A 840 -1.16 -16.96 18.18
CA TYR A 840 -1.17 -15.82 19.11
C TYR A 840 -0.68 -16.29 20.48
N ASP A 841 -1.35 -17.30 21.03
CA ASP A 841 -1.10 -17.91 22.33
C ASP A 841 -1.90 -19.23 22.42
N TYR A 842 -1.78 -19.96 23.52
CA TYR A 842 -2.52 -21.22 23.76
C TYR A 842 -3.87 -21.03 24.47
N ASN A 843 -4.52 -19.88 24.27
CA ASN A 843 -5.76 -19.52 24.94
C ASN A 843 -5.63 -19.57 26.48
N PHE A 844 -4.47 -19.12 26.99
CA PHE A 844 -4.14 -19.08 28.42
C PHE A 844 -4.46 -20.40 29.18
N ARG A 845 -4.24 -21.54 28.53
CA ARG A 845 -4.49 -22.87 29.11
C ARG A 845 -3.29 -23.35 29.93
N THR A 846 -3.56 -23.84 31.14
CA THR A 846 -2.51 -24.33 32.06
C THR A 846 -1.73 -25.50 31.44
N TYR A 847 -2.42 -26.54 30.95
CA TYR A 847 -1.79 -27.74 30.38
C TYR A 847 -0.85 -27.44 29.21
N LEU A 848 -1.33 -26.68 28.21
CA LEU A 848 -0.55 -26.43 26.99
C LEU A 848 0.68 -25.57 27.24
N ASN A 849 0.59 -24.58 28.14
CA ASN A 849 1.72 -23.73 28.50
C ASN A 849 2.82 -24.57 29.15
N THR A 850 2.47 -25.43 30.11
CA THR A 850 3.42 -26.29 30.81
C THR A 850 4.08 -27.30 29.87
N LEU A 851 3.30 -27.99 29.03
CA LEU A 851 3.82 -28.93 28.04
C LEU A 851 4.72 -28.29 26.98
N ALA A 852 4.57 -26.98 26.75
CA ALA A 852 5.42 -26.19 25.85
C ALA A 852 6.62 -25.54 26.57
N SER A 853 6.95 -25.95 27.80
CA SER A 853 8.07 -25.41 28.58
C SER A 853 7.96 -23.90 28.87
N VAL A 854 6.73 -23.37 29.01
CA VAL A 854 6.51 -21.97 29.37
C VAL A 854 6.78 -21.78 30.87
N LYS A 855 7.85 -21.06 31.18
CA LYS A 855 8.25 -20.67 32.54
C LYS A 855 7.71 -19.31 32.92
N TYR A 856 7.83 -18.30 32.06
CA TYR A 856 7.37 -16.94 32.37
C TYR A 856 6.17 -16.51 31.53
N MET A 857 5.27 -15.76 32.16
CA MET A 857 4.08 -15.22 31.53
C MET A 857 4.00 -13.71 31.74
N GLY A 858 4.02 -12.98 30.63
CA GLY A 858 3.86 -11.54 30.60
C GLY A 858 2.39 -11.12 30.65
N VAL A 859 2.05 -10.19 31.54
CA VAL A 859 0.70 -9.68 31.74
C VAL A 859 0.69 -8.16 31.74
N ALA A 860 -0.20 -7.56 30.95
CA ALA A 860 -0.47 -6.12 30.99
C ALA A 860 -1.63 -5.80 31.96
N LYS A 861 -1.65 -4.60 32.53
CA LYS A 861 -2.67 -4.13 33.50
C LYS A 861 -4.10 -4.26 32.97
N LYS A 862 -4.32 -3.97 31.68
CA LYS A 862 -5.62 -4.13 31.00
C LYS A 862 -5.85 -5.57 30.52
N ASN A 863 -5.46 -6.57 31.31
CA ASN A 863 -5.73 -7.96 30.95
C ASN A 863 -7.23 -8.28 31.05
N THR A 864 -7.65 -9.26 30.27
CA THR A 864 -9.05 -9.66 30.14
C THR A 864 -9.25 -11.15 30.44
N ALA A 865 -8.19 -11.85 30.86
CA ALA A 865 -8.18 -13.26 31.13
C ALA A 865 -7.60 -13.51 32.53
N THR A 866 -8.11 -14.52 33.21
CA THR A 866 -7.61 -14.94 34.53
C THR A 866 -6.25 -15.61 34.36
N ILE A 867 -5.37 -15.42 35.34
CA ILE A 867 -4.05 -16.08 35.37
C ILE A 867 -4.26 -17.60 35.45
N PRO A 868 -3.56 -18.42 34.63
CA PRO A 868 -3.67 -19.87 34.68
C PRO A 868 -3.18 -20.43 36.02
N TYR A 869 -3.56 -21.68 36.33
CA TYR A 869 -3.16 -22.33 37.58
C TYR A 869 -1.63 -22.45 37.70
N GLY A 870 -1.11 -22.27 38.91
CA GLY A 870 0.30 -22.48 39.22
C GLY A 870 1.26 -21.35 38.85
N TYR A 871 0.75 -20.16 38.51
CA TYR A 871 1.57 -18.99 38.22
C TYR A 871 1.67 -18.05 39.43
N ARG A 872 2.90 -17.69 39.82
CA ARG A 872 3.19 -16.74 40.90
C ARG A 872 3.77 -15.46 40.32
N LYS A 873 3.30 -14.29 40.78
CA LYS A 873 3.88 -13.00 40.36
C LYS A 873 5.32 -12.87 40.89
N VAL A 874 6.27 -12.59 40.01
CA VAL A 874 7.70 -12.46 40.34
C VAL A 874 8.28 -11.07 40.06
N GLN A 875 7.67 -10.33 39.12
CA GLN A 875 8.09 -8.97 38.78
C GLN A 875 6.87 -8.09 38.48
N GLU A 876 6.97 -6.81 38.84
CA GLU A 876 5.96 -5.80 38.53
C GLU A 876 6.67 -4.46 38.26
N THR A 877 6.32 -3.80 37.16
CA THR A 877 6.91 -2.50 36.83
C THR A 877 6.51 -1.44 37.86
N LYS A 878 7.36 -0.43 38.07
CA LYS A 878 7.09 0.67 39.03
C LYS A 878 5.71 1.33 38.85
N ASN A 879 5.26 1.48 37.60
CA ASN A 879 3.94 2.04 37.25
C ASN A 879 2.78 1.03 37.31
N LYS A 880 3.04 -0.21 37.72
CA LYS A 880 2.11 -1.35 37.81
C LYS A 880 1.37 -1.64 36.50
N TYR A 881 1.98 -1.28 35.37
CA TYR A 881 1.39 -1.50 34.05
C TYR A 881 1.69 -2.90 33.51
N TYR A 882 2.88 -3.43 33.78
CA TYR A 882 3.28 -4.79 33.41
C TYR A 882 3.63 -5.60 34.65
N SER A 883 3.28 -6.88 34.59
CA SER A 883 3.67 -7.88 35.58
C SER A 883 4.15 -9.13 34.86
N ILE A 884 5.11 -9.82 35.46
CA ILE A 884 5.59 -11.13 34.99
C ILE A 884 5.28 -12.16 36.07
N TYR A 885 4.74 -13.28 35.64
CA TYR A 885 4.42 -14.42 36.48
C TYR A 885 5.30 -15.61 36.11
N GLU A 886 5.73 -16.37 37.10
CA GLU A 886 6.50 -17.61 36.94
C GLU A 886 5.60 -18.82 37.19
N ASN A 887 5.63 -19.76 36.26
CA ASN A 887 5.00 -21.07 36.35
C ASN A 887 5.79 -21.98 37.28
N GLN A 888 5.23 -22.27 38.46
CA GLN A 888 5.81 -23.17 39.45
C GLN A 888 5.85 -24.63 38.96
N TYR A 889 5.09 -24.93 37.90
CA TYR A 889 4.98 -26.25 37.29
C TYR A 889 5.59 -26.30 35.88
N SER A 890 6.51 -25.38 35.55
CA SER A 890 7.19 -25.41 34.25
C SER A 890 7.95 -26.72 34.01
N LEU A 891 7.84 -27.27 32.80
CA LEU A 891 8.62 -28.43 32.36
C LEU A 891 9.87 -27.97 31.61
N PRO A 892 10.98 -28.73 31.71
CA PRO A 892 12.18 -28.46 30.90
C PRO A 892 11.92 -28.70 29.41
N LEU A 893 12.91 -28.40 28.56
CA LEU A 893 12.85 -28.59 27.11
C LEU A 893 12.55 -30.05 26.70
N GLY A 894 13.00 -31.03 27.50
CA GLY A 894 12.75 -32.44 27.27
C GLY A 894 12.28 -33.17 28.52
N TYR A 895 11.23 -33.96 28.41
CA TYR A 895 10.67 -34.80 29.48
C TYR A 895 10.25 -36.16 28.90
N THR A 896 10.03 -37.16 29.75
CA THR A 896 9.83 -38.55 29.28
C THR A 896 8.47 -39.14 29.62
N TYR A 897 8.08 -40.16 28.86
CA TYR A 897 6.90 -40.99 29.12
C TYR A 897 7.31 -42.46 29.11
N ASP A 898 6.76 -43.23 30.05
CA ASP A 898 6.84 -44.69 30.04
C ASP A 898 5.69 -45.34 29.24
N LYS A 899 4.63 -44.58 29.00
CA LYS A 899 3.43 -44.99 28.27
C LYS A 899 3.31 -44.28 26.93
N ILE A 900 2.89 -45.06 25.93
CA ILE A 900 2.50 -44.56 24.61
C ILE A 900 1.04 -44.89 24.30
N VAL A 901 0.41 -44.07 23.46
CA VAL A 901 -0.94 -44.29 22.94
C VAL A 901 -0.97 -44.01 21.44
N ASN A 902 -1.83 -44.75 20.73
CA ASN A 902 -2.01 -44.60 19.29
C ASN A 902 -2.83 -43.34 18.96
N ALA A 903 -2.34 -42.53 18.02
CA ALA A 903 -2.98 -41.28 17.60
C ALA A 903 -4.42 -41.44 17.09
N ASP A 904 -4.71 -42.46 16.27
CA ASP A 904 -6.03 -42.66 15.64
C ASP A 904 -7.12 -42.93 16.68
N ARG A 905 -6.75 -43.60 17.77
CA ARG A 905 -7.64 -43.80 18.91
C ARG A 905 -7.87 -42.49 19.67
N ILE A 906 -6.80 -41.75 19.96
CA ILE A 906 -6.89 -40.50 20.72
C ILE A 906 -7.61 -39.41 19.92
N ASP A 907 -7.60 -39.48 18.59
CA ASP A 907 -8.34 -38.56 17.72
C ASP A 907 -9.86 -38.55 17.99
N GLN A 908 -10.41 -39.61 18.56
CA GLN A 908 -11.83 -39.70 18.96
C GLN A 908 -12.14 -38.96 20.27
N TYR A 909 -11.13 -38.64 21.08
CA TYR A 909 -11.30 -37.93 22.35
C TYR A 909 -11.63 -36.44 22.10
N SER A 910 -12.28 -35.81 23.08
CA SER A 910 -12.45 -34.35 23.09
C SER A 910 -11.11 -33.64 23.23
N ALA A 911 -11.03 -32.39 22.79
CA ALA A 911 -9.83 -31.56 22.94
C ALA A 911 -9.36 -31.45 24.40
N ALA A 912 -10.28 -31.47 25.38
CA ALA A 912 -9.96 -31.46 26.80
C ALA A 912 -9.29 -32.77 27.27
N GLU A 913 -9.79 -33.91 26.81
CA GLU A 913 -9.22 -35.23 27.07
C GLU A 913 -7.86 -35.42 26.36
N LYS A 914 -7.71 -34.88 25.15
CA LYS A 914 -6.45 -34.92 24.37
C LYS A 914 -5.31 -34.17 25.06
N GLN A 915 -5.55 -32.93 25.51
CA GLN A 915 -4.51 -32.16 26.23
C GLN A 915 -4.12 -32.83 27.57
N GLU A 916 -5.06 -33.54 28.20
CA GLU A 916 -4.79 -34.29 29.41
C GLU A 916 -4.03 -35.59 29.15
N THR A 917 -4.35 -36.27 28.04
CA THR A 917 -3.64 -37.45 27.57
C THR A 917 -2.14 -37.14 27.42
N THR A 918 -1.81 -35.97 26.87
CA THR A 918 -0.41 -35.53 26.74
C THR A 918 0.29 -35.25 28.09
N MET A 919 -0.41 -35.22 29.23
CA MET A 919 0.24 -35.19 30.54
C MET A 919 0.58 -36.59 31.08
N LEU A 920 0.04 -37.65 30.46
CA LEU A 920 0.07 -39.02 30.99
C LEU A 920 0.76 -40.02 30.07
N ALA A 921 0.71 -39.80 28.75
CA ALA A 921 1.31 -40.68 27.76
C ALA A 921 1.73 -39.88 26.51
N ALA A 922 2.73 -40.39 25.79
CA ALA A 922 3.08 -39.87 24.47
C ALA A 922 2.12 -40.40 23.41
N ILE A 923 1.52 -39.51 22.63
CA ILE A 923 0.69 -39.86 21.48
C ILE A 923 1.62 -40.11 20.29
N VAL A 924 1.62 -41.34 19.77
CA VAL A 924 2.50 -41.80 18.68
C VAL A 924 1.65 -42.16 17.47
N GLU A 925 2.18 -41.88 16.27
CA GLU A 925 1.52 -42.23 15.01
C GLU A 925 1.51 -43.75 14.81
N ASP A 926 0.44 -44.27 14.20
CA ASP A 926 0.26 -45.71 13.98
C ASP A 926 1.49 -46.37 13.32
N LYS A 927 2.01 -45.76 12.24
CA LYS A 927 3.21 -46.24 11.52
C LYS A 927 4.50 -46.33 12.37
N ASP A 928 4.54 -45.62 13.49
CA ASP A 928 5.70 -45.54 14.37
C ASP A 928 5.47 -46.34 15.67
N MET A 929 4.27 -46.93 15.89
CA MET A 929 3.98 -47.73 17.09
C MET A 929 4.93 -48.94 17.23
N ASP A 930 5.18 -49.67 16.14
CA ASP A 930 6.05 -50.87 16.16
C ASP A 930 7.50 -50.55 16.54
N LYS A 931 7.97 -49.34 16.20
CA LYS A 931 9.31 -48.85 16.56
C LYS A 931 9.47 -48.59 18.06
N ASN A 932 8.38 -48.65 18.81
CA ASN A 932 8.32 -48.40 20.24
C ASN A 932 7.76 -49.60 21.01
N SER A 933 7.92 -50.81 20.48
CA SER A 933 7.46 -52.08 21.10
C SER A 933 8.03 -52.36 22.50
N ASN A 934 9.13 -51.70 22.87
CA ASN A 934 9.72 -51.75 24.21
C ASN A 934 9.00 -50.86 25.24
N LEU A 935 8.09 -49.98 24.82
CA LEU A 935 7.32 -49.08 25.71
C LEU A 935 5.95 -49.66 26.04
N THR A 936 5.36 -49.22 27.15
CA THR A 936 4.04 -49.70 27.57
C THR A 936 2.95 -49.02 26.75
N VAL A 937 2.18 -49.80 25.98
CA VAL A 937 1.01 -49.28 25.27
C VAL A 937 -0.17 -49.17 26.24
N ALA A 938 -0.59 -47.94 26.56
CA ALA A 938 -1.69 -47.72 27.49
C ALA A 938 -3.05 -47.90 26.80
N THR A 939 -3.82 -48.88 27.27
CA THR A 939 -5.19 -49.12 26.77
C THR A 939 -6.25 -48.29 27.50
N LYS A 940 -5.95 -47.71 28.67
CA LYS A 940 -6.85 -46.80 29.39
C LYS A 940 -6.02 -45.80 30.18
N LEU A 941 -6.47 -44.56 30.25
CA LEU A 941 -5.81 -43.49 31.00
C LEU A 941 -6.76 -42.92 32.07
N PRO A 942 -6.24 -42.54 33.26
CA PRO A 942 -7.03 -41.94 34.33
C PRO A 942 -7.30 -40.46 34.02
N LEU A 943 -8.08 -40.18 32.98
CA LEU A 943 -8.48 -38.83 32.61
C LEU A 943 -9.48 -38.26 33.63
N THR A 944 -9.35 -36.97 33.92
CA THR A 944 -10.19 -36.19 34.86
C THR A 944 -11.04 -35.14 34.15
N ALA A 945 -10.85 -34.96 32.84
CA ALA A 945 -11.75 -34.20 31.99
C ALA A 945 -13.17 -34.74 32.11
N GLN A 946 -14.04 -33.94 32.70
CA GLN A 946 -15.44 -34.27 32.93
C GLN A 946 -16.33 -33.43 32.03
N LYS A 947 -17.17 -34.09 31.22
CA LYS A 947 -18.28 -33.44 30.52
C LYS A 947 -19.39 -33.12 31.53
N LEU A 948 -19.64 -31.84 31.76
CA LEU A 948 -20.66 -31.36 32.70
C LEU A 948 -22.04 -31.28 32.04
N LYS A 949 -23.09 -31.53 32.85
CA LYS A 949 -24.48 -31.34 32.43
C LYS A 949 -24.80 -29.85 32.34
N ILE A 950 -25.21 -29.39 31.16
CA ILE A 950 -25.74 -28.04 30.95
C ILE A 950 -27.16 -28.00 31.55
N LYS A 951 -27.39 -27.12 32.53
CA LYS A 951 -28.69 -26.97 33.21
C LYS A 951 -29.69 -26.21 32.34
N ASN A 952 -29.23 -25.13 31.68
CA ASN A 952 -30.07 -24.30 30.83
C ASN A 952 -29.21 -23.54 29.80
N ILE A 953 -29.76 -23.30 28.61
CA ILE A 953 -29.21 -22.42 27.58
C ILE A 953 -30.25 -21.33 27.31
N LYS A 954 -29.99 -20.11 27.78
CA LYS A 954 -30.84 -18.94 27.48
C LYS A 954 -30.39 -18.31 26.16
N LEU A 955 -31.25 -18.40 25.14
CA LEU A 955 -31.04 -17.82 23.82
C LEU A 955 -31.69 -16.45 23.72
N ASN A 956 -31.05 -15.52 23.00
CA ASN A 956 -31.62 -14.21 22.67
C ASN A 956 -31.12 -13.77 21.28
N GLY A 957 -32.02 -13.73 20.29
CA GLY A 957 -31.68 -13.49 18.89
C GLY A 957 -30.87 -14.62 18.25
N VAL A 958 -30.98 -15.83 18.83
CA VAL A 958 -30.37 -17.07 18.32
C VAL A 958 -31.46 -18.13 18.34
N SER A 959 -31.64 -18.83 17.24
CA SER A 959 -32.42 -20.06 17.15
C SER A 959 -31.47 -21.25 17.00
N MET A 960 -31.83 -22.37 17.63
CA MET A 960 -31.05 -23.60 17.59
C MET A 960 -31.92 -24.75 17.11
N THR A 961 -31.43 -25.48 16.11
CA THR A 961 -31.99 -26.77 15.69
C THR A 961 -31.07 -27.91 16.15
N LYS A 962 -31.31 -29.14 15.68
CA LYS A 962 -30.50 -30.32 16.02
C LYS A 962 -29.05 -30.20 15.52
N ASP A 963 -28.82 -29.48 14.42
CA ASP A 963 -27.52 -29.41 13.74
C ASP A 963 -27.10 -27.98 13.35
N THR A 964 -27.96 -26.98 13.56
CA THR A 964 -27.65 -25.57 13.23
C THR A 964 -27.90 -24.61 14.40
N ILE A 965 -27.06 -23.57 14.46
CA ILE A 965 -27.24 -22.37 15.29
C ILE A 965 -27.40 -21.21 14.32
N GLU A 966 -28.57 -20.58 14.32
CA GLU A 966 -28.91 -19.45 13.47
C GLU A 966 -28.88 -18.15 14.28
N ILE A 967 -28.06 -17.20 13.82
CA ILE A 967 -27.83 -15.92 14.49
C ILE A 967 -28.67 -14.86 13.78
N GLU A 968 -29.84 -14.59 14.33
CA GLU A 968 -30.90 -13.80 13.70
C GLU A 968 -30.61 -12.29 13.67
N LYS A 969 -29.83 -11.79 14.64
CA LYS A 969 -29.49 -10.36 14.75
C LYS A 969 -28.07 -10.10 15.27
N PRO A 970 -27.43 -8.98 14.87
CA PRO A 970 -26.18 -8.53 15.47
C PRO A 970 -26.31 -8.37 16.99
N GLY A 971 -25.30 -8.83 17.73
CA GLY A 971 -25.30 -8.75 19.19
C GLY A 971 -26.06 -9.87 19.91
N ALA A 972 -26.60 -10.85 19.19
CA ALA A 972 -27.30 -12.01 19.75
C ALA A 972 -26.43 -12.80 20.74
N THR A 973 -27.08 -13.48 21.70
CA THR A 973 -26.37 -14.13 22.81
C THR A 973 -26.90 -15.52 23.14
N MET A 974 -25.99 -16.41 23.48
CA MET A 974 -26.27 -17.70 24.12
C MET A 974 -25.64 -17.71 25.51
N LYS A 975 -26.45 -17.83 26.56
CA LYS A 975 -25.98 -17.91 27.95
C LYS A 975 -26.18 -19.31 28.49
N PHE A 976 -25.08 -19.94 28.91
CA PHE A 976 -25.05 -21.28 29.47
C PHE A 976 -25.07 -21.20 30.99
N SER A 977 -25.89 -22.04 31.61
CA SER A 977 -25.90 -22.26 33.06
C SER A 977 -25.51 -23.71 33.34
N PHE A 978 -24.51 -23.90 34.21
CA PHE A 978 -23.96 -25.20 34.58
C PHE A 978 -23.39 -25.10 36.01
N GLU A 979 -22.78 -26.17 36.50
CA GLU A 979 -22.13 -26.17 37.81
C GLU A 979 -20.78 -26.85 37.68
N ALA A 980 -19.74 -26.03 37.50
CA ALA A 980 -18.36 -26.53 37.44
C ALA A 980 -17.79 -26.67 38.85
N PRO A 981 -17.01 -27.73 39.13
CA PRO A 981 -16.35 -27.91 40.41
C PRO A 981 -15.36 -26.77 40.70
N ALA A 982 -15.10 -26.59 41.99
CA ALA A 982 -14.02 -25.74 42.50
C ALA A 982 -12.64 -26.27 42.05
N ASN A 983 -11.61 -25.41 42.09
CA ASN A 983 -10.23 -25.75 41.77
C ASN A 983 -10.04 -26.42 40.40
N ALA A 984 -10.74 -25.93 39.38
CA ALA A 984 -10.73 -26.50 38.04
C ALA A 984 -10.60 -25.44 36.94
N GLU A 985 -10.00 -25.84 35.81
CA GLU A 985 -10.18 -25.12 34.55
C GLU A 985 -11.47 -25.58 33.89
N THR A 986 -12.25 -24.63 33.35
CA THR A 986 -13.53 -24.92 32.67
C THR A 986 -13.45 -24.46 31.22
N TYR A 987 -14.07 -25.22 30.31
CA TYR A 987 -14.07 -24.96 28.89
C TYR A 987 -15.48 -25.07 28.30
N LEU A 988 -15.75 -24.24 27.31
CA LEU A 988 -16.89 -24.44 26.40
C LEU A 988 -16.35 -25.06 25.11
N SER A 989 -16.76 -26.29 24.83
CA SER A 989 -16.45 -26.99 23.58
C SER A 989 -17.61 -26.84 22.60
N LEU A 990 -17.29 -26.35 21.41
CA LEU A 990 -18.18 -26.34 20.25
C LEU A 990 -17.57 -27.22 19.17
N VAL A 991 -18.20 -28.36 18.89
CA VAL A 991 -17.82 -29.25 17.79
C VAL A 991 -18.71 -28.94 16.60
N GLY A 992 -18.14 -28.53 15.47
CA GLY A 992 -18.92 -28.10 14.33
C GLY A 992 -18.12 -27.40 13.24
N ASP A 993 -18.76 -27.22 12.10
CA ASP A 993 -18.24 -26.51 10.94
C ASP A 993 -19.03 -25.21 10.73
N ILE A 994 -18.34 -24.14 10.33
CA ILE A 994 -18.99 -22.87 10.00
C ILE A 994 -19.60 -23.04 8.60
N TYR A 995 -20.89 -22.77 8.43
CA TYR A 995 -21.55 -22.79 7.12
C TYR A 995 -21.73 -21.36 6.61
N ALA A 996 -21.32 -21.10 5.37
CA ALA A 996 -21.77 -19.97 4.59
C ALA A 996 -22.18 -20.47 3.20
N GLU A 997 -23.08 -19.74 2.55
CA GLU A 997 -23.49 -20.02 1.17
C GLU A 997 -22.27 -20.15 0.25
N LYS A 998 -22.39 -20.97 -0.80
CA LYS A 998 -21.32 -21.27 -1.77
C LYS A 998 -21.07 -20.08 -2.71
N ASP A 999 -20.82 -18.89 -2.19
CA ASP A 999 -20.31 -17.77 -2.96
C ASP A 999 -18.80 -17.59 -2.71
N ALA A 1000 -18.06 -17.06 -3.67
CA ALA A 1000 -16.61 -16.90 -3.56
C ALA A 1000 -16.20 -15.76 -2.58
N LYS A 1001 -17.05 -15.39 -1.60
CA LYS A 1001 -16.80 -14.31 -0.64
C LYS A 1001 -16.14 -14.82 0.63
N GLU A 1002 -15.40 -13.95 1.29
CA GLU A 1002 -14.90 -14.19 2.64
C GLU A 1002 -16.04 -13.99 3.65
N HIS A 1003 -16.31 -15.01 4.47
CA HIS A 1003 -17.35 -14.96 5.50
C HIS A 1003 -16.75 -15.02 6.90
N PHE A 1004 -17.29 -14.18 7.78
CA PHE A 1004 -16.78 -14.01 9.14
C PHE A 1004 -17.89 -13.96 10.18
N ILE A 1005 -17.88 -14.91 11.11
CA ILE A 1005 -18.74 -14.85 12.29
C ILE A 1005 -17.86 -14.55 13.50
N THR A 1006 -18.04 -13.39 14.12
CA THR A 1006 -17.25 -13.02 15.31
C THR A 1006 -18.07 -13.29 16.57
N ALA A 1007 -17.55 -14.14 17.45
CA ALA A 1007 -18.12 -14.40 18.77
C ALA A 1007 -17.24 -13.80 19.87
N ARG A 1008 -17.88 -13.27 20.92
CA ARG A 1008 -17.24 -12.78 22.14
C ARG A 1008 -17.62 -13.71 23.28
N ILE A 1009 -16.62 -14.37 23.85
CA ILE A 1009 -16.75 -15.27 24.98
C ILE A 1009 -16.64 -14.44 26.26
N LYS A 1010 -17.57 -14.63 27.20
CA LYS A 1010 -17.55 -14.01 28.53
C LYS A 1010 -17.86 -15.05 29.61
N ALA A 1011 -16.99 -15.12 30.61
CA ALA A 1011 -17.22 -15.81 31.87
C ALA A 1011 -16.70 -14.89 33.00
N PRO A 1012 -16.95 -15.19 34.29
CA PRO A 1012 -16.34 -14.41 35.37
C PRO A 1012 -14.83 -14.30 35.19
N GLY A 1013 -14.28 -13.09 35.08
CA GLY A 1013 -12.84 -12.82 34.93
C GLY A 1013 -12.20 -13.23 33.59
N VAL A 1014 -13.00 -13.64 32.60
CA VAL A 1014 -12.53 -13.99 31.25
C VAL A 1014 -13.40 -13.32 30.19
N LYS A 1015 -12.76 -12.61 29.26
CA LYS A 1015 -13.40 -11.97 28.12
C LYS A 1015 -12.46 -11.90 26.92
N TYR A 1016 -12.80 -12.57 25.83
CA TYR A 1016 -12.05 -12.46 24.57
C TYR A 1016 -12.95 -12.73 23.36
N GLY A 1017 -12.46 -12.37 22.18
CA GLY A 1017 -13.14 -12.64 20.91
C GLY A 1017 -12.52 -13.81 20.16
N HIS A 1018 -13.33 -14.55 19.43
CA HIS A 1018 -12.93 -15.50 18.41
C HIS A 1018 -13.62 -15.15 17.09
N LYS A 1019 -12.88 -15.23 15.99
CA LYS A 1019 -13.38 -14.97 14.65
C LYS A 1019 -13.40 -16.29 13.89
N PHE A 1020 -14.60 -16.84 13.70
CA PHE A 1020 -14.85 -17.95 12.79
C PHE A 1020 -14.64 -17.44 11.36
N ARG A 1021 -13.72 -18.06 10.61
CA ARG A 1021 -13.28 -17.61 9.28
C ARG A 1021 -13.56 -18.65 8.22
N ILE A 1022 -14.21 -18.22 7.14
CA ILE A 1022 -14.32 -18.94 5.87
C ILE A 1022 -13.59 -18.08 4.84
N ASP A 1023 -12.28 -18.27 4.75
CA ASP A 1023 -11.38 -17.55 3.86
C ASP A 1023 -10.18 -18.44 3.49
N ALA A 1024 -9.20 -17.89 2.78
CA ALA A 1024 -7.96 -18.62 2.46
C ALA A 1024 -7.13 -19.04 3.70
N TYR A 1025 -7.51 -18.61 4.90
CA TYR A 1025 -6.84 -18.87 6.17
C TYR A 1025 -7.68 -19.75 7.13
N THR A 1026 -8.78 -20.34 6.64
CA THR A 1026 -9.57 -21.31 7.39
C THR A 1026 -8.69 -22.46 7.90
N THR A 1027 -8.89 -22.84 9.16
CA THR A 1027 -8.05 -23.82 9.86
C THR A 1027 -8.49 -25.28 9.66
N GLY A 1028 -9.70 -25.51 9.15
CA GLY A 1028 -10.31 -26.85 9.09
C GLY A 1028 -10.48 -27.49 10.49
N GLN A 1029 -10.59 -26.65 11.53
CA GLN A 1029 -10.71 -27.08 12.91
C GLN A 1029 -12.11 -27.60 13.19
N LYS A 1030 -12.21 -28.82 13.73
CA LYS A 1030 -13.48 -29.51 13.98
C LYS A 1030 -14.06 -29.23 15.37
N GLU A 1031 -13.20 -28.97 16.35
CA GLU A 1031 -13.57 -28.67 17.74
C GLU A 1031 -12.93 -27.37 18.20
N TYR A 1032 -13.74 -26.46 18.75
CA TYR A 1032 -13.31 -25.20 19.32
C TYR A 1032 -13.44 -25.26 20.84
N LEU A 1033 -12.32 -25.34 21.54
CA LEU A 1033 -12.28 -25.44 23.00
C LEU A 1033 -11.99 -24.05 23.62
N PHE A 1034 -13.06 -23.31 23.91
CA PHE A 1034 -12.98 -21.98 24.52
C PHE A 1034 -12.68 -22.09 26.02
N ASN A 1035 -11.47 -21.67 26.42
CA ASN A 1035 -11.10 -21.60 27.83
C ASN A 1035 -11.92 -20.52 28.56
N LEU A 1036 -12.55 -20.88 29.68
CA LEU A 1036 -13.32 -20.01 30.57
C LEU A 1036 -12.53 -19.59 31.83
N GLY A 1037 -11.29 -20.06 31.96
CA GLY A 1037 -10.34 -19.71 33.03
C GLY A 1037 -10.32 -20.72 34.18
N TYR A 1038 -9.21 -20.70 34.94
CA TYR A 1038 -9.09 -21.37 36.22
C TYR A 1038 -9.84 -20.59 37.32
N ARG A 1039 -10.48 -21.32 38.25
CA ARG A 1039 -11.09 -20.72 39.45
C ARG A 1039 -10.95 -21.64 40.66
N GLU A 1040 -10.69 -21.04 41.81
CA GLU A 1040 -10.81 -21.71 43.11
C GLU A 1040 -12.28 -22.00 43.43
N GLY A 1041 -13.19 -21.05 43.17
CA GLY A 1041 -14.64 -21.25 43.32
C GLY A 1041 -15.34 -21.79 42.07
N ALA A 1042 -16.59 -22.25 42.24
CA ALA A 1042 -17.39 -22.81 41.14
C ALA A 1042 -17.75 -21.79 40.06
N VAL A 1043 -17.55 -22.14 38.78
CA VAL A 1043 -18.07 -21.39 37.63
C VAL A 1043 -19.48 -21.87 37.30
N LYS A 1044 -20.45 -20.96 37.31
CA LYS A 1044 -21.87 -21.31 37.10
C LYS A 1044 -22.43 -20.91 35.75
N THR A 1045 -21.79 -19.95 35.06
CA THR A 1045 -22.31 -19.45 33.78
C THR A 1045 -21.21 -19.00 32.83
N CYS A 1046 -21.48 -19.10 31.53
CA CYS A 1046 -20.72 -18.42 30.48
C CYS A 1046 -21.66 -17.87 29.40
N THR A 1047 -21.17 -16.97 28.56
CA THR A 1047 -21.95 -16.33 27.50
C THR A 1047 -21.15 -16.25 26.21
N LEU A 1048 -21.75 -16.70 25.11
CA LEU A 1048 -21.31 -16.40 23.75
C LEU A 1048 -22.16 -15.25 23.22
N LYS A 1049 -21.52 -14.14 22.82
CA LYS A 1049 -22.18 -13.02 22.15
C LYS A 1049 -21.67 -12.89 20.71
N PHE A 1050 -22.55 -13.02 19.73
CA PHE A 1050 -22.22 -12.86 18.33
C PHE A 1050 -22.26 -11.38 17.94
N VAL A 1051 -21.30 -10.93 17.13
CA VAL A 1051 -21.20 -9.53 16.70
C VAL A 1051 -22.09 -9.25 15.49
N GLY A 1052 -22.11 -10.17 14.52
CA GLY A 1052 -22.96 -10.11 13.32
C GLY A 1052 -23.98 -11.25 13.30
N THR A 1053 -24.57 -11.48 12.12
CA THR A 1053 -25.49 -12.58 11.82
C THR A 1053 -24.78 -13.73 11.10
N GLY A 1054 -25.45 -14.87 10.93
CA GLY A 1054 -24.94 -16.02 10.19
C GLY A 1054 -25.37 -17.36 10.79
N THR A 1055 -24.95 -18.46 10.15
CA THR A 1055 -25.32 -19.82 10.54
C THR A 1055 -24.08 -20.65 10.89
N LEU A 1056 -24.10 -21.34 12.02
CA LEU A 1056 -23.07 -22.30 12.41
C LEU A 1056 -23.65 -23.71 12.36
N LYS A 1057 -22.98 -24.65 11.70
CA LYS A 1057 -23.31 -26.08 11.85
C LYS A 1057 -22.58 -26.62 13.06
N TYR A 1058 -23.28 -27.36 13.90
CA TYR A 1058 -22.70 -27.96 15.08
C TYR A 1058 -23.14 -29.42 15.21
N LYS A 1059 -22.27 -30.23 15.82
CA LYS A 1059 -22.48 -31.64 16.10
C LYS A 1059 -22.65 -31.88 17.61
N ASP A 1060 -21.86 -31.19 18.43
CA ASP A 1060 -21.91 -31.29 19.88
C ASP A 1060 -21.57 -29.95 20.52
N LEU A 1061 -22.18 -29.70 21.67
CA LEU A 1061 -21.97 -28.51 22.48
C LEU A 1061 -21.85 -28.96 23.94
N ALA A 1062 -20.69 -28.73 24.53
CA ALA A 1062 -20.36 -29.29 25.83
C ALA A 1062 -19.63 -28.29 26.72
N ILE A 1063 -19.84 -28.43 28.03
CA ILE A 1063 -18.98 -27.80 29.03
C ILE A 1063 -18.07 -28.88 29.59
N TYR A 1064 -16.77 -28.68 29.50
CA TYR A 1064 -15.79 -29.55 30.13
C TYR A 1064 -15.18 -28.88 31.35
N SER A 1065 -14.89 -29.66 32.39
CA SER A 1065 -14.11 -29.22 33.53
C SER A 1065 -12.96 -30.17 33.80
N GLN A 1066 -11.82 -29.61 34.17
CA GLN A 1066 -10.61 -30.36 34.51
C GLN A 1066 -10.09 -29.88 35.86
N THR A 1067 -10.14 -30.77 36.85
CA THR A 1067 -9.62 -30.50 38.19
C THR A 1067 -8.11 -30.32 38.16
N MET A 1068 -7.61 -29.37 38.96
CA MET A 1068 -6.17 -29.18 39.17
C MET A 1068 -5.59 -30.07 40.28
N SER A 1069 -6.41 -30.91 40.94
CA SER A 1069 -6.00 -31.76 42.07
C SER A 1069 -4.80 -32.66 41.76
N ASN A 1070 -4.79 -33.32 40.59
CA ASN A 1070 -3.73 -34.24 40.19
C ASN A 1070 -2.70 -33.59 39.25
N TYR A 1071 -2.83 -32.29 39.01
CA TYR A 1071 -2.01 -31.60 38.02
C TYR A 1071 -0.54 -31.52 38.46
N ALA A 1072 -0.29 -31.15 39.73
CA ALA A 1072 1.06 -31.06 40.29
C ALA A 1072 1.78 -32.42 40.24
N ASP A 1073 1.10 -33.50 40.64
CA ASP A 1073 1.66 -34.86 40.63
C ASP A 1073 2.05 -35.31 39.22
N ARG A 1074 1.20 -35.03 38.22
CA ARG A 1074 1.49 -35.37 36.82
C ARG A 1074 2.67 -34.59 36.26
N VAL A 1075 2.78 -33.30 36.62
CA VAL A 1075 3.96 -32.50 36.25
C VAL A 1075 5.21 -33.06 36.91
N ASN A 1076 5.14 -33.42 38.19
CA ASN A 1076 6.27 -33.99 38.93
C ASN A 1076 6.70 -35.33 38.31
N ALA A 1077 5.76 -36.20 37.92
CA ALA A 1077 6.06 -37.45 37.22
C ALA A 1077 6.82 -37.21 35.89
N LEU A 1078 6.43 -36.19 35.11
CA LEU A 1078 7.16 -35.81 33.89
C LEU A 1078 8.55 -35.20 34.18
N LYS A 1079 8.78 -34.66 35.39
CA LYS A 1079 10.06 -34.09 35.83
C LYS A 1079 11.06 -35.13 36.35
N GLU A 1080 10.59 -36.32 36.75
CA GLU A 1080 11.43 -37.38 37.34
C GLU A 1080 12.61 -37.73 36.43
N ASN A 1081 12.32 -38.09 35.17
CA ASN A 1081 13.33 -38.31 34.15
C ASN A 1081 13.15 -37.29 33.04
N SER A 1082 13.83 -36.16 33.22
CA SER A 1082 13.81 -35.04 32.29
C SER A 1082 15.21 -34.72 31.80
N LEU A 1083 15.30 -34.09 30.63
CA LEU A 1083 16.55 -33.59 30.11
C LEU A 1083 17.10 -32.51 31.03
N LYS A 1084 18.29 -32.73 31.60
CA LYS A 1084 19.01 -31.78 32.45
C LYS A 1084 20.08 -31.06 31.64
N ASN A 1085 20.50 -29.88 32.10
CA ASN A 1085 21.49 -29.02 31.42
C ASN A 1085 21.12 -28.77 29.94
N ALA A 1086 19.82 -28.62 29.68
CA ALA A 1086 19.29 -28.50 28.34
C ALA A 1086 19.65 -27.13 27.76
N LYS A 1087 20.59 -27.09 26.82
CA LYS A 1087 21.03 -25.87 26.12
C LYS A 1087 20.54 -25.90 24.69
N ALA A 1088 20.01 -24.78 24.21
CA ALA A 1088 19.58 -24.60 22.82
C ALA A 1088 20.35 -23.45 22.19
N GLU A 1089 21.43 -23.77 21.49
CA GLU A 1089 22.37 -22.80 20.97
C GLU A 1089 22.57 -23.01 19.47
N LYS A 1090 22.46 -21.93 18.70
CA LYS A 1090 22.67 -21.93 17.25
C LYS A 1090 21.76 -22.94 16.53
N ASN A 1091 22.32 -24.12 16.18
CA ASN A 1091 21.65 -25.21 15.47
C ASN A 1091 21.50 -26.47 16.34
N THR A 1092 21.91 -26.43 17.60
CA THR A 1092 22.05 -27.62 18.44
C THR A 1092 21.18 -27.52 19.69
N VAL A 1093 20.61 -28.65 20.09
CA VAL A 1093 20.13 -28.87 21.46
C VAL A 1093 20.96 -29.95 22.10
N THR A 1094 21.50 -29.70 23.29
CA THR A 1094 22.24 -30.70 24.08
C THR A 1094 21.62 -30.85 25.46
N GLY A 1095 21.79 -32.01 26.06
CA GLY A 1095 21.48 -32.24 27.47
C GLY A 1095 21.74 -33.69 27.85
N ASN A 1096 21.68 -33.98 29.14
CA ASN A 1096 21.91 -35.32 29.68
C ASN A 1096 20.64 -35.79 30.37
N ILE A 1097 20.36 -37.09 30.32
CA ILE A 1097 19.19 -37.67 30.96
C ILE A 1097 19.51 -39.06 31.50
N THR A 1098 18.99 -39.37 32.69
CA THR A 1098 19.00 -40.73 33.22
C THR A 1098 17.57 -41.23 33.29
N VAL A 1099 17.32 -42.38 32.69
CA VAL A 1099 16.02 -43.07 32.71
C VAL A 1099 16.16 -44.42 33.40
N ASP A 1100 15.22 -44.73 34.28
CA ASP A 1100 15.16 -45.92 35.14
C ASP A 1100 14.64 -47.18 34.42
N LYS A 1101 13.98 -46.98 33.29
CA LYS A 1101 13.47 -47.97 32.34
C LYS A 1101 13.41 -47.36 30.94
N ASP A 1102 13.05 -48.16 29.95
CA ASP A 1102 12.83 -47.66 28.61
C ASP A 1102 11.71 -46.60 28.61
N LYS A 1103 11.99 -45.44 28.03
CA LYS A 1103 11.06 -44.29 28.00
C LYS A 1103 11.15 -43.52 26.68
N MET A 1104 10.04 -42.91 26.28
CA MET A 1104 9.99 -41.93 25.20
C MET A 1104 10.41 -40.56 25.72
N LEU A 1105 11.56 -40.04 25.29
CA LEU A 1105 11.92 -38.64 25.45
C LEU A 1105 11.15 -37.79 24.43
N VAL A 1106 10.40 -36.82 24.93
CA VAL A 1106 9.74 -35.80 24.12
C VAL A 1106 10.46 -34.47 24.31
N VAL A 1107 11.02 -33.96 23.23
CA VAL A 1107 11.64 -32.63 23.17
C VAL A 1107 10.62 -31.66 22.58
N THR A 1108 10.34 -30.56 23.27
CA THR A 1108 9.24 -29.63 22.96
C THR A 1108 9.54 -28.70 21.78
N LEU A 1109 10.22 -29.21 20.75
CA LEU A 1109 10.48 -28.56 19.48
C LEU A 1109 9.61 -29.18 18.38
N PRO A 1110 9.08 -28.38 17.43
CA PRO A 1110 8.34 -28.92 16.31
C PRO A 1110 9.18 -29.92 15.50
N TYR A 1111 8.65 -31.11 15.30
CA TYR A 1111 9.14 -32.10 14.38
C TYR A 1111 9.18 -31.50 12.97
N GLN A 1112 10.37 -31.48 12.39
CA GLN A 1112 10.59 -31.03 11.03
C GLN A 1112 11.81 -31.72 10.43
N LYS A 1113 11.80 -31.84 9.10
CA LYS A 1113 12.97 -32.31 8.36
C LYS A 1113 14.16 -31.39 8.65
N GLY A 1114 15.33 -31.99 8.87
CA GLY A 1114 16.58 -31.30 9.15
C GLY A 1114 17.13 -31.56 10.55
N TRP A 1115 16.29 -31.94 11.51
CA TRP A 1115 16.74 -32.43 12.82
C TRP A 1115 17.33 -33.83 12.71
N THR A 1116 18.48 -34.03 13.33
CA THR A 1116 19.10 -35.35 13.55
C THR A 1116 19.39 -35.49 15.03
N ALA A 1117 18.96 -36.59 15.65
CA ALA A 1117 19.29 -36.91 17.03
C ALA A 1117 20.50 -37.84 17.10
N TYR A 1118 21.29 -37.65 18.15
CA TYR A 1118 22.35 -38.54 18.58
C TYR A 1118 22.13 -38.87 20.05
N VAL A 1119 22.13 -40.15 20.38
CA VAL A 1119 22.10 -40.69 21.74
C VAL A 1119 23.43 -41.39 21.96
N ASP A 1120 24.22 -40.90 22.92
CA ASP A 1120 25.57 -41.42 23.22
C ASP A 1120 26.50 -41.40 21.99
N GLY A 1121 26.40 -40.33 21.20
CA GLY A 1121 27.15 -40.14 19.96
C GLY A 1121 26.67 -40.98 18.77
N LYS A 1122 25.73 -41.92 18.97
CA LYS A 1122 25.15 -42.73 17.90
C LYS A 1122 23.92 -42.05 17.32
N LYS A 1123 23.84 -41.98 16.00
CA LYS A 1123 22.69 -41.41 15.30
C LYS A 1123 21.43 -42.24 15.61
N THR A 1124 20.36 -41.57 16.02
CA THR A 1124 19.09 -42.19 16.43
C THR A 1124 17.93 -41.56 15.67
N ASP A 1125 16.94 -42.39 15.32
CA ASP A 1125 15.74 -41.94 14.63
C ASP A 1125 14.88 -41.05 15.53
N ILE A 1126 14.31 -40.01 14.91
CA ILE A 1126 13.33 -39.14 15.53
C ILE A 1126 11.95 -39.40 14.93
N GLN A 1127 10.92 -39.30 15.76
CA GLN A 1127 9.52 -39.50 15.37
C GLN A 1127 8.66 -38.31 15.79
N ARG A 1128 7.51 -38.14 15.13
CA ARG A 1128 6.55 -37.09 15.49
C ARG A 1128 5.64 -37.62 16.60
N VAL A 1129 5.69 -36.99 17.76
CA VAL A 1129 4.90 -37.36 18.94
C VAL A 1129 4.05 -36.18 19.41
N ASN A 1130 2.93 -36.45 20.07
CA ASN A 1130 1.99 -35.42 20.55
C ASN A 1130 1.63 -34.43 19.42
N TYR A 1131 1.35 -34.95 18.21
CA TYR A 1131 1.02 -34.24 16.97
C TYR A 1131 2.09 -33.30 16.39
N GLN A 1132 3.03 -32.78 17.19
CA GLN A 1132 4.02 -31.80 16.72
C GLN A 1132 5.44 -32.00 17.24
N TYR A 1133 5.68 -32.68 18.37
CA TYR A 1133 6.99 -32.65 19.02
C TYR A 1133 7.94 -33.73 18.50
N ILE A 1134 9.23 -33.57 18.80
CA ILE A 1134 10.27 -34.57 18.51
C ILE A 1134 10.24 -35.63 19.61
N GLY A 1135 10.06 -36.90 19.23
CA GLY A 1135 10.18 -38.05 20.11
C GLY A 1135 11.45 -38.86 19.82
N ILE A 1136 12.10 -39.35 20.88
CA ILE A 1136 13.28 -40.22 20.84
C ILE A 1136 13.05 -41.36 21.83
N ASN A 1137 13.13 -42.61 21.37
CA ASN A 1137 13.04 -43.77 22.23
C ASN A 1137 14.38 -43.99 22.95
N LEU A 1138 14.37 -43.95 24.28
CA LEU A 1138 15.55 -44.16 25.12
C LEU A 1138 15.44 -45.49 25.84
N LYS A 1139 16.56 -46.22 25.90
CA LYS A 1139 16.68 -47.42 26.72
C LYS A 1139 16.94 -47.03 28.18
N LYS A 1140 16.76 -47.95 29.11
CA LYS A 1140 17.24 -47.77 30.49
C LYS A 1140 18.72 -47.38 30.53
N GLY A 1141 19.07 -46.32 31.26
CA GLY A 1141 20.46 -45.88 31.43
C GLY A 1141 20.61 -44.36 31.50
N THR A 1142 21.87 -43.92 31.56
CA THR A 1142 22.26 -42.51 31.42
C THR A 1142 22.66 -42.27 29.98
N HIS A 1143 22.12 -41.19 29.40
CA HIS A 1143 22.27 -40.86 28.00
C HIS A 1143 22.67 -39.41 27.79
N ASP A 1144 23.59 -39.22 26.85
CA ASP A 1144 23.94 -37.92 26.30
C ASP A 1144 23.11 -37.67 25.04
N ILE A 1145 22.27 -36.63 25.08
CA ILE A 1145 21.36 -36.28 23.99
C ILE A 1145 21.91 -35.07 23.25
N LYS A 1146 22.09 -35.23 21.94
CA LYS A 1146 22.41 -34.13 21.03
C LYS A 1146 21.47 -34.14 19.83
N LEU A 1147 20.75 -33.06 19.64
CA LEU A 1147 19.99 -32.78 18.42
C LEU A 1147 20.73 -31.72 17.63
N HIS A 1148 20.95 -31.95 16.33
CA HIS A 1148 21.53 -30.95 15.43
C HIS A 1148 20.58 -30.70 14.27
N TYR A 1149 20.32 -29.42 13.99
CA TYR A 1149 19.53 -28.98 12.86
C TYR A 1149 20.44 -28.59 11.71
N GLN A 1150 20.27 -29.27 10.58
CA GLN A 1150 20.84 -28.85 9.32
C GLN A 1150 19.71 -28.54 8.35
N LEU A 1151 19.73 -27.35 7.73
CA LEU A 1151 18.74 -26.99 6.72
C LEU A 1151 18.71 -28.07 5.62
N PRO A 1152 17.56 -28.71 5.38
CA PRO A 1152 17.46 -29.78 4.40
C PRO A 1152 17.95 -29.35 3.02
N GLY A 1153 18.92 -30.09 2.48
CA GLY A 1153 19.45 -29.89 1.14
C GLY A 1153 20.36 -28.67 0.95
N ILE A 1154 20.76 -27.95 2.00
CA ILE A 1154 21.68 -26.79 1.87
C ILE A 1154 23.01 -27.15 1.21
N LYS A 1155 23.59 -28.32 1.53
CA LYS A 1155 24.83 -28.82 0.91
C LYS A 1155 24.62 -29.06 -0.60
N LEU A 1156 23.50 -29.69 -0.96
CA LEU A 1156 23.13 -29.92 -2.37
C LEU A 1156 22.89 -28.59 -3.09
N ALA A 1157 22.28 -27.61 -2.43
CA ALA A 1157 22.06 -26.29 -2.99
C ALA A 1157 23.40 -25.63 -3.37
N PHE A 1158 24.38 -25.60 -2.46
CA PHE A 1158 25.70 -25.05 -2.75
C PHE A 1158 26.42 -25.80 -3.86
N MET A 1159 26.34 -27.13 -3.89
CA MET A 1159 26.93 -27.93 -4.98
C MET A 1159 26.28 -27.60 -6.33
N ILE A 1160 24.95 -27.55 -6.40
CA ILE A 1160 24.20 -27.24 -7.63
C ILE A 1160 24.50 -25.80 -8.09
N THR A 1161 24.52 -24.83 -7.17
CA THR A 1161 24.91 -23.44 -7.48
C THR A 1161 26.33 -23.39 -8.02
N GLY A 1162 27.29 -24.06 -7.38
CA GLY A 1162 28.69 -24.11 -7.83
C GLY A 1162 28.84 -24.70 -9.22
N CYS A 1163 28.24 -25.87 -9.47
CA CYS A 1163 28.21 -26.48 -10.80
C CYS A 1163 27.52 -25.58 -11.84
N GLY A 1164 26.43 -24.92 -11.46
CA GLY A 1164 25.72 -23.96 -12.30
C GLY A 1164 26.58 -22.75 -12.68
N ILE A 1165 27.34 -22.19 -11.74
CA ILE A 1165 28.28 -21.08 -12.00
C ILE A 1165 29.37 -21.53 -12.98
N ILE A 1166 29.98 -22.70 -12.74
CA ILE A 1166 31.01 -23.25 -13.62
C ILE A 1166 30.46 -23.45 -15.03
N ALA A 1167 29.28 -24.06 -15.17
CA ALA A 1167 28.64 -24.27 -16.46
C ALA A 1167 28.31 -22.93 -17.15
N PHE A 1168 27.77 -21.96 -16.42
CA PHE A 1168 27.45 -20.63 -16.96
C PHE A 1168 28.69 -19.91 -17.51
N VAL A 1169 29.77 -19.88 -16.74
CA VAL A 1169 31.04 -19.26 -17.14
C VAL A 1169 31.67 -20.01 -18.31
N ALA A 1170 31.69 -21.35 -18.28
CA ALA A 1170 32.26 -22.17 -19.35
C ALA A 1170 31.53 -21.95 -20.69
N ILE A 1171 30.19 -21.89 -20.70
CA ILE A 1171 29.40 -21.64 -21.92
C ILE A 1171 29.66 -20.21 -22.44
N ILE A 1172 29.83 -19.21 -21.57
CA ILE A 1172 30.18 -17.84 -21.98
C ILE A 1172 31.57 -17.82 -22.63
N ILE A 1173 32.58 -18.38 -21.97
CA ILE A 1173 33.97 -18.43 -22.49
C ILE A 1173 34.00 -19.17 -23.82
N PHE A 1174 33.36 -20.33 -23.91
CA PHE A 1174 33.26 -21.10 -25.15
C PHE A 1174 32.65 -20.29 -26.29
N ASN A 1175 31.57 -19.54 -26.03
CA ASN A 1175 30.95 -18.66 -27.04
C ASN A 1175 31.85 -17.51 -27.47
N ILE A 1176 32.64 -16.94 -26.57
CA ILE A 1176 33.63 -15.88 -26.88
C ILE A 1176 34.75 -16.44 -27.74
N VAL A 1177 35.34 -17.59 -27.36
CA VAL A 1177 36.43 -18.25 -28.09
C VAL A 1177 35.96 -18.69 -29.49
N ARG A 1178 34.77 -19.29 -29.58
CA ARG A 1178 34.18 -19.70 -30.87
C ARG A 1178 33.97 -18.53 -31.83
N LYS A 1179 33.54 -17.37 -31.31
CA LYS A 1179 33.39 -16.15 -32.13
C LYS A 1179 34.75 -15.61 -32.60
N ARG A 1180 35.76 -15.61 -31.72
CA ARG A 1180 37.15 -15.21 -32.08
C ARG A 1180 37.85 -16.15 -33.07
N ARG A 1181 37.41 -17.41 -33.19
CA ARG A 1181 37.93 -18.35 -34.20
C ARG A 1181 37.20 -18.28 -35.55
N LYS A 1182 36.02 -17.63 -35.59
CA LYS A 1182 35.21 -17.48 -36.80
C LYS A 1182 35.39 -16.12 -37.48
N ASN A 1183 35.75 -15.11 -36.71
CA ASN A 1183 36.34 -13.85 -37.20
C ASN A 1183 37.85 -14.05 -37.32
#